data_AF-A0A3D4GZW9-F1
#
_entry.id   AF-A0A3D4GZW9-F1
#
_cell.length_a   1.000
_cell.length_b   1.000
_cell.length_c   1.000
_cell.angle_alpha   90.00
_cell.angle_beta   90.00
_cell.angle_gamma   90.00
#
_symmetry.space_group_name_H-M   'P 1'
#
loop_
_entity.id
_entity.type
_entity.pdbx_description
1 polymer ?
#
loop_
_entity_poly.entity_id
_entity_poly.type
_entity_poly.pdbx_seq_one_letter_code
_entity_poly.pdbx_strand_id
1 'polypeptide(L)'
;MGRISSIAFLLFTIQMGTNPVSADWSWHVGTYASCSARNTASLIPERTQEASDNDLDWIVISGESSEGYYPGLRVISQELDLNFPRLTPILATGWRAPKALSDSLTILGVDPRAPIPRETNRILDWVDAQSGIAIRQNPILSATTTQTRHSVLFSGISNGDWHPSIEVDAGWDKLLTAGHRVLITGGFDRRESSQKVYVWADENRTQNIINAIRKGATYVVEGGGPQMDFRVNGKTVGSSVTLQRDAYISIRAASESLITRVLLVSDGEIVWDASPGKHVWEERFFLPLSNRQYIRPIVECGDAGHRAVGNPVFLESTPEVDVSVLPLGVSDGLLPEPIYPEIDGALEVVANLGQIAQKRVLAELLRDESVIHDAVRVLEVREDLIPDSVLGELATDPNPQVRLGSAYALVVRNPPELQEFLQRLLIDQDIRIREYGSRMLSQFVGSLDANQWGVEIWGSPPFVKSYLIRSLAADLSNVSLTGKLINTCRSPHPSVSAASVDKLVELGTKSYRVIKALLDSSREGNVAALEPVGLIGDRRCINALEKIFGSQEHGPLKRGSFDVLTKMGAPYPDRMTAQCRYISAPVVVDGTVDSTEWSHADPMGPFKQDQDASPTDIQISGRFLWDDTYLYMLAAFRDRPGRKPAVHLRSHDDPGFVVDDHFEWSFGTLGGRAAPKVIAVNLLGVTQDRIGSDPTWAPHWRAAVGRTSNGWNIECRIRLDSLEIDNVDPLPIRTNLSLVSGKNRERMTWSVTYASPENPDRFGDLVFEALPPHSEDARE
;
A
#
# COMPACT_ATOMS: atom_id res chain seq x y z
N MET A 1 61.50 -3.75 48.62
CA MET A 1 60.07 -4.12 48.53
C MET A 1 59.30 -2.85 48.21
N GLY A 2 58.60 -2.63 47.10
CA GLY A 2 58.54 -3.24 45.78
C GLY A 2 57.81 -2.24 44.87
N ARG A 3 58.45 -1.89 43.73
CA ARG A 3 57.95 -1.60 42.36
C ARG A 3 56.57 -0.92 42.17
N ILE A 4 56.31 -0.01 41.21
CA ILE A 4 57.02 0.60 40.07
C ILE A 4 56.17 1.83 39.63
N SER A 5 56.87 2.84 39.12
CA SER A 5 56.56 3.93 38.16
C SER A 5 55.22 3.96 37.39
N SER A 6 54.65 5.17 37.18
CA SER A 6 54.78 5.94 35.92
C SER A 6 53.68 7.01 35.70
N ILE A 7 54.15 8.26 35.52
CA ILE A 7 53.86 9.21 34.42
C ILE A 7 52.50 9.95 34.35
N ALA A 8 52.66 11.23 34.01
CA ALA A 8 51.72 12.34 33.98
C ALA A 8 51.08 12.62 32.60
N PHE A 9 50.24 13.67 32.58
CA PHE A 9 49.58 14.38 31.46
C PHE A 9 48.36 13.69 30.83
N LEU A 10 47.18 14.35 30.85
CA LEU A 10 46.78 15.22 29.74
C LEU A 10 45.47 16.01 30.03
N LEU A 11 45.59 17.32 29.78
CA LEU A 11 44.58 18.28 29.30
C LEU A 11 43.11 17.83 29.21
N PHE A 12 42.27 18.52 29.97
CA PHE A 12 40.88 18.80 29.60
C PHE A 12 40.87 19.54 28.25
N THR A 13 40.50 18.82 27.20
CA THR A 13 40.15 19.42 25.91
C THR A 13 38.73 19.00 25.63
N ILE A 14 37.82 19.98 25.65
CA ILE A 14 36.46 19.85 25.11
C ILE A 14 36.64 19.63 23.61
N GLN A 15 36.53 18.38 23.15
CA GLN A 15 36.28 18.09 21.75
C GLN A 15 34.78 18.07 21.53
N MET A 16 34.29 19.08 20.81
CA MET A 16 33.03 18.99 20.09
C MET A 16 33.12 17.81 19.13
N GLY A 17 32.42 16.73 19.46
CA GLY A 17 32.19 15.60 18.56
C GLY A 17 30.78 15.74 18.00
N THR A 18 30.70 16.03 16.71
CA THR A 18 29.50 15.92 15.88
C THR A 18 28.89 14.53 16.07
N ASN A 19 27.71 14.43 16.66
CA ASN A 19 26.88 13.23 16.57
C ASN A 19 26.23 13.23 15.18
N PRO A 20 26.63 12.39 14.22
CA PRO A 20 25.80 12.14 13.06
C PRO A 20 24.59 11.36 13.55
N VAL A 21 23.42 11.91 13.33
CA VAL A 21 22.17 11.26 13.67
C VAL A 21 22.04 10.01 12.79
N SER A 22 22.07 8.83 13.41
CA SER A 22 21.66 7.60 12.74
C SER A 22 20.15 7.62 12.56
N ALA A 23 19.70 7.44 11.33
CA ALA A 23 18.33 7.04 11.05
C ALA A 23 18.13 5.63 11.64
N ASP A 24 17.69 5.55 12.88
CA ASP A 24 17.41 4.29 13.58
C ASP A 24 16.14 3.65 13.03
N TRP A 25 16.30 2.92 11.92
CA TRP A 25 15.58 1.67 11.72
C TRP A 25 16.02 0.75 12.86
N SER A 26 15.23 0.60 13.91
CA SER A 26 15.66 -0.14 15.10
C SER A 26 15.79 -1.65 14.80
N TRP A 27 16.98 -2.05 14.34
CA TRP A 27 17.38 -3.44 14.17
C TRP A 27 17.52 -4.09 15.56
N HIS A 28 16.80 -5.18 15.82
CA HIS A 28 16.86 -5.85 17.13
C HIS A 28 18.17 -6.62 17.27
N VAL A 29 18.79 -6.55 18.46
CA VAL A 29 19.98 -7.34 18.82
C VAL A 29 19.70 -8.82 18.51
N GLY A 30 20.54 -9.43 17.66
CA GLY A 30 20.37 -10.82 17.21
C GLY A 30 19.65 -11.02 15.87
N THR A 31 19.32 -9.94 15.14
CA THR A 31 18.74 -10.04 13.78
C THR A 31 19.69 -9.58 12.66
N TYR A 32 20.86 -9.04 13.01
CA TYR A 32 21.80 -8.46 12.05
C TYR A 32 23.27 -8.59 12.48
N ALA A 33 24.17 -8.62 11.51
CA ALA A 33 25.60 -8.33 11.68
C ALA A 33 25.91 -6.92 11.13
N SER A 34 26.81 -6.14 11.74
CA SER A 34 27.16 -4.79 11.26
C SER A 34 28.63 -4.65 10.86
N CYS A 35 28.93 -3.80 9.87
CA CYS A 35 30.29 -3.46 9.48
C CYS A 35 30.44 -1.99 9.05
N SER A 36 31.59 -1.41 9.37
CA SER A 36 31.95 -0.04 8.97
C SER A 36 32.39 0.02 7.51
N ALA A 37 31.97 1.07 6.79
CA ALA A 37 32.39 1.39 5.42
C ALA A 37 33.92 1.53 5.25
N ARG A 38 34.66 1.76 6.34
CA ARG A 38 36.11 2.01 6.31
C ARG A 38 36.94 0.73 6.12
N ASN A 39 36.37 -0.45 6.41
CA ASN A 39 37.06 -1.76 6.43
C ASN A 39 36.32 -2.86 5.66
N THR A 40 35.43 -2.48 4.72
CA THR A 40 34.41 -3.36 4.12
C THR A 40 34.97 -4.55 3.35
N ALA A 41 36.14 -4.44 2.71
CA ALA A 41 36.68 -5.53 1.88
C ALA A 41 37.22 -6.74 2.67
N SER A 42 37.67 -6.56 3.93
CA SER A 42 38.31 -7.64 4.70
C SER A 42 37.38 -8.35 5.70
N LEU A 43 36.25 -7.72 6.08
CA LEU A 43 35.36 -8.22 7.13
C LEU A 43 34.07 -8.87 6.61
N ILE A 44 33.72 -8.67 5.32
CA ILE A 44 32.49 -9.23 4.73
C ILE A 44 32.44 -10.76 4.84
N PRO A 45 33.47 -11.54 4.44
CA PRO A 45 33.38 -12.99 4.47
C PRO A 45 33.11 -13.56 5.88
N GLU A 46 33.77 -13.00 6.90
CA GLU A 46 33.60 -13.41 8.30
C GLU A 46 32.21 -13.07 8.84
N ARG A 47 31.71 -11.85 8.59
CA ARG A 47 30.36 -11.43 9.02
C ARG A 47 29.24 -12.14 8.27
N THR A 48 29.47 -12.50 7.01
CA THR A 48 28.56 -13.33 6.22
C THR A 48 28.48 -14.75 6.78
N GLN A 49 29.63 -15.33 7.15
CA GLN A 49 29.66 -16.64 7.79
C GLN A 49 28.95 -16.61 9.16
N GLU A 50 29.22 -15.62 9.99
CA GLU A 50 28.54 -15.41 11.27
C GLU A 50 27.02 -15.24 11.10
N ALA A 51 26.58 -14.47 10.10
CA ALA A 51 25.17 -14.30 9.80
C ALA A 51 24.51 -15.58 9.28
N SER A 52 25.24 -16.39 8.51
CA SER A 52 24.77 -17.71 8.05
C SER A 52 24.66 -18.70 9.22
N ASP A 53 25.68 -18.78 10.07
CA ASP A 53 25.76 -19.75 11.17
C ASP A 53 24.77 -19.46 12.29
N ASN A 54 24.48 -18.17 12.53
CA ASN A 54 23.48 -17.73 13.50
C ASN A 54 22.10 -17.50 12.88
N ASP A 55 21.96 -17.80 11.58
CA ASP A 55 20.71 -17.70 10.82
C ASP A 55 20.07 -16.29 10.91
N LEU A 56 20.91 -15.25 10.91
CA LEU A 56 20.54 -13.84 11.00
C LEU A 56 19.84 -13.37 9.72
N ASP A 57 18.91 -12.43 9.88
CA ASP A 57 18.09 -11.92 8.79
C ASP A 57 18.83 -10.87 7.93
N TRP A 58 19.87 -10.19 8.46
CA TRP A 58 20.51 -9.03 7.81
C TRP A 58 22.04 -8.91 8.04
N ILE A 59 22.72 -8.23 7.10
CA ILE A 59 24.06 -7.66 7.28
C ILE A 59 23.99 -6.17 6.92
N VAL A 60 24.32 -5.29 7.86
CA VAL A 60 24.21 -3.83 7.73
C VAL A 60 25.60 -3.22 7.52
N ILE A 61 25.78 -2.50 6.40
CA ILE A 61 26.97 -1.70 6.11
C ILE A 61 26.64 -0.23 6.40
N SER A 62 27.34 0.42 7.33
CA SER A 62 27.13 1.85 7.64
C SER A 62 28.39 2.69 7.37
N GLY A 63 28.21 3.89 6.81
CA GLY A 63 29.27 4.86 6.51
C GLY A 63 28.79 6.31 6.69
N GLU A 64 29.71 7.24 6.94
CA GLU A 64 29.39 8.67 7.10
C GLU A 64 29.05 9.34 5.76
N SER A 65 28.17 10.35 5.81
CA SER A 65 27.52 11.01 4.66
C SER A 65 28.40 11.86 3.76
N SER A 66 29.70 11.99 4.05
CA SER A 66 30.57 13.00 3.44
C SER A 66 31.42 12.51 2.27
N GLU A 67 31.56 11.20 2.04
CA GLU A 67 32.44 10.68 1.00
C GLU A 67 31.67 9.78 0.05
N GLY A 68 31.04 10.37 -0.98
CA GLY A 68 30.28 9.68 -2.04
C GLY A 68 31.10 8.70 -2.91
N TYR A 69 31.98 7.90 -2.31
CA TYR A 69 32.80 6.86 -2.91
C TYR A 69 32.81 5.66 -1.95
N TYR A 70 32.28 4.53 -2.40
CA TYR A 70 32.38 3.24 -1.68
C TYR A 70 33.52 2.40 -2.27
N PRO A 71 34.70 2.34 -1.63
CA PRO A 71 35.75 1.41 -2.05
C PRO A 71 35.25 -0.03 -1.86
N GLY A 72 35.27 -0.84 -2.91
CA GLY A 72 34.89 -2.27 -2.81
C GLY A 72 33.48 -2.62 -3.30
N LEU A 73 32.73 -1.70 -3.91
CA LEU A 73 31.44 -1.99 -4.57
C LEU A 73 31.55 -3.19 -5.55
N ARG A 74 32.69 -3.32 -6.23
CA ARG A 74 32.99 -4.43 -7.15
C ARG A 74 33.19 -5.77 -6.43
N VAL A 75 33.72 -5.75 -5.20
CA VAL A 75 33.90 -6.95 -4.36
C VAL A 75 32.55 -7.36 -3.74
N ILE A 76 31.75 -6.38 -3.28
CA ILE A 76 30.36 -6.60 -2.84
C ILE A 76 29.54 -7.23 -3.98
N SER A 77 29.67 -6.71 -5.20
CA SER A 77 29.04 -7.28 -6.40
C SER A 77 29.51 -8.70 -6.73
N GLN A 78 30.78 -9.02 -6.52
CA GLN A 78 31.34 -10.35 -6.76
C GLN A 78 30.92 -11.38 -5.69
N GLU A 79 30.79 -10.96 -4.42
CA GLU A 79 30.27 -11.81 -3.34
C GLU A 79 28.75 -12.06 -3.50
N LEU A 80 27.99 -11.05 -3.97
CA LEU A 80 26.58 -11.19 -4.37
C LEU A 80 26.38 -12.20 -5.51
N ASP A 81 27.37 -12.35 -6.40
CA ASP A 81 27.38 -13.35 -7.47
C ASP A 81 27.67 -14.78 -6.95
N LEU A 82 28.35 -14.91 -5.81
CA LEU A 82 28.88 -16.19 -5.34
C LEU A 82 28.05 -16.84 -4.23
N ASN A 83 27.50 -16.11 -3.27
CA ASN A 83 26.75 -16.72 -2.15
C ASN A 83 25.75 -15.74 -1.49
N PHE A 84 24.46 -16.09 -1.53
CA PHE A 84 23.32 -15.56 -0.74
C PHE A 84 22.55 -14.29 -1.21
N PRO A 85 21.19 -14.34 -1.12
CA PRO A 85 20.30 -13.18 -1.24
C PRO A 85 20.12 -12.38 0.08
N ARG A 86 21.05 -12.46 1.05
CA ARG A 86 20.89 -11.91 2.42
C ARG A 86 21.67 -10.61 2.69
N LEU A 87 22.28 -10.00 1.68
CA LEU A 87 22.94 -8.71 1.80
C LEU A 87 22.00 -7.63 1.27
N THR A 88 21.43 -6.81 2.16
CA THR A 88 20.85 -5.53 1.77
C THR A 88 21.87 -4.47 2.12
N PRO A 89 22.65 -3.95 1.15
CA PRO A 89 23.39 -2.73 1.38
C PRO A 89 22.36 -1.64 1.66
N ILE A 90 22.23 -1.21 2.91
CA ILE A 90 21.70 0.12 3.17
C ILE A 90 22.80 1.06 2.69
N LEU A 91 22.71 1.47 1.42
CA LEU A 91 23.42 2.63 0.92
C LEU A 91 22.81 3.86 1.59
N ALA A 92 23.12 4.05 2.87
CA ALA A 92 22.83 5.29 3.56
C ALA A 92 23.79 6.36 3.04
N THR A 93 23.53 6.94 1.86
CA THR A 93 24.07 8.26 1.44
C THR A 93 23.22 8.85 0.30
N GLY A 94 22.91 10.15 0.41
CA GLY A 94 21.99 10.86 -0.47
C GLY A 94 22.36 10.85 -1.95
N TRP A 95 21.54 10.16 -2.74
CA TRP A 95 21.61 10.26 -4.19
C TRP A 95 21.20 11.66 -4.65
N ARG A 96 22.13 12.37 -5.27
CA ARG A 96 21.84 13.65 -5.94
C ARG A 96 20.93 13.37 -7.14
N ALA A 97 19.76 14.04 -7.16
CA ALA A 97 18.90 14.12 -8.32
C ALA A 97 19.68 14.62 -9.56
N PRO A 98 19.20 14.37 -10.80
CA PRO A 98 19.81 14.91 -12.01
C PRO A 98 20.09 16.40 -11.87
N LYS A 99 21.18 16.89 -12.49
CA LYS A 99 21.75 18.25 -12.31
C LYS A 99 20.76 19.42 -12.46
N ALA A 100 19.59 19.20 -13.05
CA ALA A 100 18.50 20.19 -13.18
C ALA A 100 17.63 20.35 -11.91
N LEU A 101 17.67 19.37 -10.99
CA LEU A 101 16.88 19.30 -9.74
C LEU A 101 17.77 19.11 -8.48
N SER A 102 19.08 18.97 -8.67
CA SER A 102 20.07 18.58 -7.66
C SER A 102 20.15 19.47 -6.41
N ASP A 103 19.64 20.69 -6.52
CA ASP A 103 19.73 21.70 -5.45
C ASP A 103 18.45 21.74 -4.58
N SER A 104 17.47 20.87 -4.85
CA SER A 104 16.14 20.95 -4.19
C SER A 104 15.49 19.61 -3.82
N LEU A 105 16.03 18.47 -4.24
CA LEU A 105 15.43 17.14 -4.02
C LEU A 105 16.47 16.16 -3.45
N THR A 106 16.12 15.50 -2.35
CA THR A 106 16.90 14.44 -1.70
C THR A 106 16.05 13.18 -1.60
N ILE A 107 16.50 12.08 -2.21
CA ILE A 107 15.86 10.78 -2.04
C ILE A 107 16.40 10.16 -0.73
N LEU A 108 15.52 9.93 0.24
CA LEU A 108 15.93 9.42 1.57
C LEU A 108 15.93 7.90 1.67
N GLY A 109 15.36 7.20 0.69
CA GLY A 109 15.31 5.76 0.73
C GLY A 109 14.95 5.17 -0.62
N VAL A 110 15.69 4.12 -0.98
CA VAL A 110 15.25 3.08 -1.92
C VAL A 110 14.64 1.97 -1.10
N ASP A 111 13.64 1.25 -1.62
CA ASP A 111 13.10 0.09 -0.92
C ASP A 111 14.24 -0.92 -0.62
N PRO A 112 14.61 -1.14 0.66
CA PRO A 112 15.68 -2.08 1.01
C PRO A 112 15.34 -3.52 0.62
N ARG A 113 14.09 -3.82 0.26
CA ARG A 113 13.64 -5.14 -0.18
C ARG A 113 13.84 -5.37 -1.68
N ALA A 114 14.37 -4.38 -2.42
CA ALA A 114 14.57 -4.50 -3.86
C ALA A 114 15.94 -5.08 -4.25
N PRO A 115 16.01 -6.02 -5.22
CA PRO A 115 17.26 -6.61 -5.67
C PRO A 115 18.00 -5.58 -6.51
N ILE A 116 19.20 -5.24 -6.07
CA ILE A 116 20.10 -4.33 -6.80
C ILE A 116 20.42 -4.96 -8.17
N PRO A 117 20.35 -4.20 -9.28
CA PRO A 117 20.68 -4.71 -10.60
C PRO A 117 22.11 -5.23 -10.62
N ARG A 118 22.30 -6.38 -11.26
CA ARG A 118 23.63 -6.99 -11.43
C ARG A 118 24.56 -6.16 -12.31
N GLU A 119 23.99 -5.33 -13.19
CA GLU A 119 24.73 -4.47 -14.11
C GLU A 119 24.81 -3.05 -13.56
N THR A 120 26.03 -2.52 -13.39
CA THR A 120 26.28 -1.21 -12.76
C THR A 120 25.59 -0.04 -13.47
N ASN A 121 25.42 -0.13 -14.79
CA ASN A 121 24.72 0.88 -15.61
C ASN A 121 23.20 0.92 -15.38
N ARG A 122 22.58 -0.16 -14.88
CA ARG A 122 21.13 -0.22 -14.60
C ARG A 122 20.76 0.22 -13.19
N ILE A 123 21.75 0.51 -12.34
CA ILE A 123 21.52 0.93 -10.95
C ILE A 123 20.76 2.25 -10.91
N LEU A 124 21.05 3.19 -11.81
CA LEU A 124 20.34 4.48 -11.88
C LEU A 124 18.85 4.28 -12.22
N ASP A 125 18.54 3.54 -13.29
CA ASP A 125 17.17 3.22 -13.71
C ASP A 125 16.40 2.44 -12.63
N TRP A 126 17.12 1.60 -11.87
CA TRP A 126 16.55 0.84 -10.76
C TRP A 126 16.21 1.71 -9.56
N VAL A 127 17.08 2.67 -9.19
CA VAL A 127 16.78 3.66 -8.15
C VAL A 127 15.55 4.48 -8.52
N ASP A 128 15.45 4.89 -9.79
CA ASP A 128 14.31 5.66 -10.32
C ASP A 128 12.99 4.87 -10.29
N ALA A 129 13.06 3.54 -10.44
CA ALA A 129 11.89 2.65 -10.42
C ALA A 129 11.44 2.23 -9.00
N GLN A 130 12.23 2.52 -7.95
CA GLN A 130 11.84 2.17 -6.57
C GLN A 130 10.74 3.10 -6.05
N SER A 131 9.79 2.54 -5.30
CA SER A 131 8.93 3.33 -4.40
C SER A 131 9.78 3.83 -3.24
N GLY A 132 9.56 5.08 -2.85
CA GLY A 132 10.43 5.72 -1.87
C GLY A 132 9.91 7.03 -1.33
N ILE A 133 10.66 7.57 -0.38
CA ILE A 133 10.40 8.86 0.21
C ILE A 133 11.38 9.86 -0.41
N ALA A 134 10.83 10.86 -1.09
CA ALA A 134 11.58 12.01 -1.56
C ALA A 134 11.35 13.20 -0.60
N ILE A 135 12.45 13.82 -0.15
CA ILE A 135 12.44 15.12 0.50
C ILE A 135 12.63 16.19 -0.55
N ARG A 136 11.80 17.22 -0.46
CA ARG A 136 12.05 18.50 -1.11
C ARG A 136 12.61 19.52 -0.12
N GLN A 137 13.79 20.05 -0.41
CA GLN A 137 14.49 21.06 0.40
C GLN A 137 14.24 22.50 -0.08
N ASN A 138 13.88 22.71 -1.36
CA ASN A 138 13.61 24.04 -1.92
C ASN A 138 12.25 24.07 -2.66
N PRO A 139 11.21 24.76 -2.14
CA PRO A 139 9.84 24.67 -2.65
C PRO A 139 9.55 25.52 -3.91
N ILE A 140 10.52 26.25 -4.45
CA ILE A 140 10.34 27.04 -5.67
C ILE A 140 10.55 26.16 -6.92
N LEU A 141 9.55 25.33 -7.21
CA LEU A 141 9.21 25.07 -8.61
C LEU A 141 8.42 26.31 -8.99
N SER A 142 8.85 27.01 -10.03
CA SER A 142 8.04 28.08 -10.59
C SER A 142 6.68 27.50 -10.94
N ALA A 143 5.67 27.75 -10.09
CA ALA A 143 4.28 27.45 -10.34
C ALA A 143 3.71 28.31 -11.48
N THR A 144 4.55 28.73 -12.42
CA THR A 144 4.19 29.50 -13.62
C THR A 144 3.67 28.61 -14.74
N THR A 145 3.69 27.28 -14.64
CA THR A 145 3.21 26.41 -15.73
C THR A 145 2.01 25.52 -15.45
N THR A 146 1.47 25.39 -14.24
CA THR A 146 0.25 24.56 -14.04
C THR A 146 -0.67 25.08 -12.94
N GLN A 147 -1.46 26.10 -13.25
CA GLN A 147 -2.75 26.32 -12.58
C GLN A 147 -3.74 25.25 -13.08
N THR A 148 -3.92 24.16 -12.33
CA THR A 148 -5.15 23.36 -12.42
C THR A 148 -6.27 24.16 -11.78
N ARG A 149 -7.29 24.54 -12.58
CA ARG A 149 -8.38 25.49 -12.25
C ARG A 149 -9.24 25.18 -11.02
N HIS A 150 -8.94 24.14 -10.22
CA HIS A 150 -9.85 23.63 -9.19
C HIS A 150 -9.21 23.29 -7.82
N SER A 151 -7.91 23.49 -7.61
CA SER A 151 -7.26 23.22 -6.31
C SER A 151 -6.70 24.50 -5.70
N VAL A 152 -7.29 24.97 -4.59
CA VAL A 152 -6.69 26.02 -3.75
C VAL A 152 -5.49 25.39 -3.03
N LEU A 153 -4.28 25.90 -3.28
CA LEU A 153 -3.06 25.44 -2.61
C LEU A 153 -2.94 26.17 -1.27
N PHE A 154 -2.69 25.41 -0.20
CA PHE A 154 -2.56 25.92 1.16
C PHE A 154 -1.12 25.74 1.66
N SER A 155 -0.59 26.75 2.36
CA SER A 155 0.74 26.66 2.98
C SER A 155 0.61 26.14 4.40
N GLY A 156 1.26 25.02 4.72
CA GLY A 156 1.27 24.47 6.09
C GLY A 156 2.18 25.24 7.05
N ILE A 157 3.22 25.88 6.53
CA ILE A 157 4.23 26.61 7.31
C ILE A 157 4.39 28.01 6.72
N SER A 158 4.60 29.03 7.55
CA SER A 158 4.86 30.42 7.16
C SER A 158 5.92 31.02 8.05
N ASN A 159 6.96 31.64 7.47
CA ASN A 159 8.12 32.19 8.18
C ASN A 159 8.92 31.17 8.99
N GLY A 160 8.80 29.88 8.64
CA GLY A 160 9.42 28.76 9.36
C GLY A 160 8.60 28.21 10.52
N ASP A 161 7.45 28.82 10.82
CA ASP A 161 6.55 28.42 11.90
C ASP A 161 5.24 27.82 11.35
N TRP A 162 4.56 27.05 12.19
CA TRP A 162 3.24 26.49 11.91
C TRP A 162 2.24 27.58 11.50
N HIS A 163 1.56 27.41 10.35
CA HIS A 163 0.57 28.39 9.94
C HIS A 163 -0.73 28.20 10.74
N PRO A 164 -1.31 29.26 11.37
CA PRO A 164 -2.47 29.11 12.26
C PRO A 164 -3.70 28.46 11.62
N SER A 165 -3.82 28.53 10.29
CA SER A 165 -4.95 27.95 9.58
C SER A 165 -4.91 26.42 9.42
N ILE A 166 -3.80 25.75 9.76
CA ILE A 166 -3.70 24.28 9.78
C ILE A 166 -3.81 23.67 11.18
N GLU A 167 -4.00 24.53 12.20
CA GLU A 167 -4.43 24.11 13.53
C GLU A 167 -5.77 23.36 13.48
N VAL A 168 -6.05 22.58 14.53
CA VAL A 168 -7.32 21.86 14.68
C VAL A 168 -8.49 22.87 14.67
N ASP A 169 -9.55 22.55 13.91
CA ASP A 169 -10.74 23.38 13.72
C ASP A 169 -10.47 24.77 13.09
N ALA A 170 -9.28 24.95 12.49
CA ALA A 170 -8.93 26.19 11.84
C ALA A 170 -9.46 26.27 10.40
N GLY A 171 -9.01 27.29 9.65
CA GLY A 171 -9.50 27.57 8.30
C GLY A 171 -9.35 26.41 7.32
N TRP A 172 -8.34 25.56 7.46
CA TRP A 172 -8.15 24.39 6.61
C TRP A 172 -9.23 23.33 6.85
N ASP A 173 -9.45 22.97 8.11
CA ASP A 173 -10.46 21.98 8.50
C ASP A 173 -11.86 22.41 8.05
N LYS A 174 -12.20 23.70 8.19
CA LYS A 174 -13.48 24.26 7.71
C LYS A 174 -13.70 24.08 6.21
N LEU A 175 -12.63 24.21 5.41
CA LEU A 175 -12.71 23.99 3.97
C LEU A 175 -12.85 22.50 3.63
N LEU A 176 -12.12 21.64 4.34
CA LEU A 176 -12.21 20.19 4.16
C LEU A 176 -13.60 19.65 4.52
N THR A 177 -14.16 20.09 5.65
CA THR A 177 -15.53 19.72 6.09
C THR A 177 -16.60 20.20 5.10
N ALA A 178 -16.38 21.35 4.44
CA ALA A 178 -17.26 21.85 3.38
C ALA A 178 -17.14 21.08 2.05
N GLY A 179 -16.32 20.02 1.99
CA GLY A 179 -16.11 19.19 0.81
C GLY A 179 -15.08 19.74 -0.17
N HIS A 180 -14.34 20.81 0.19
CA HIS A 180 -13.28 21.34 -0.66
C HIS A 180 -11.99 20.53 -0.47
N ARG A 181 -11.45 19.97 -1.56
CA ARG A 181 -10.16 19.23 -1.56
C ARG A 181 -8.97 20.19 -1.58
N VAL A 182 -8.76 20.89 -0.47
CA VAL A 182 -7.64 21.82 -0.27
C VAL A 182 -6.45 21.05 0.29
N LEU A 183 -5.32 21.06 -0.42
CA LEU A 183 -4.15 20.24 -0.11
C LEU A 183 -2.92 21.11 0.18
N ILE A 184 -2.07 20.63 1.09
CA ILE A 184 -0.78 21.25 1.40
C ILE A 184 0.30 20.60 0.53
N THR A 185 1.06 21.42 -0.19
CA THR A 185 2.15 20.97 -1.08
C THR A 185 3.53 21.57 -0.71
N GLY A 186 3.59 22.37 0.36
CA GLY A 186 4.78 23.11 0.83
C GLY A 186 4.58 24.63 0.86
N GLY A 187 5.41 25.35 1.64
CA GLY A 187 5.29 26.81 1.78
C GLY A 187 6.04 27.64 0.73
N PHE A 188 5.63 28.89 0.55
CA PHE A 188 6.20 29.86 -0.41
C PHE A 188 7.46 30.59 0.10
N ASP A 189 8.05 30.10 1.19
CA ASP A 189 9.05 30.87 1.91
C ASP A 189 10.43 30.82 1.26
N ARG A 190 11.12 31.96 1.23
CA ARG A 190 12.46 32.13 0.64
C ARG A 190 13.59 31.85 1.64
N ARG A 191 13.29 31.61 2.92
CA ARG A 191 14.31 31.19 3.89
C ARG A 191 14.56 29.68 3.75
N GLU A 192 15.72 29.34 3.20
CA GLU A 192 16.12 28.00 2.72
C GLU A 192 16.21 26.86 3.76
N SER A 193 15.80 27.00 5.03
CA SER A 193 16.38 26.12 6.08
C SER A 193 15.48 25.52 7.16
N SER A 194 14.14 25.60 7.15
CA SER A 194 13.35 25.05 8.28
C SER A 194 12.12 24.19 7.94
N GLN A 195 11.84 23.88 6.68
CA GLN A 195 10.72 22.97 6.34
C GLN A 195 11.15 21.89 5.34
N LYS A 196 10.63 20.68 5.53
CA LYS A 196 10.78 19.56 4.59
C LYS A 196 9.40 19.10 4.14
N VAL A 197 9.21 18.98 2.83
CA VAL A 197 8.02 18.33 2.27
C VAL A 197 8.39 16.92 1.87
N TYR A 198 7.70 15.97 2.46
CA TYR A 198 7.83 14.56 2.16
C TYR A 198 6.75 14.17 1.17
N VAL A 199 7.16 13.48 0.11
CA VAL A 199 6.27 13.02 -0.95
C VAL A 199 6.28 11.51 -0.96
N TRP A 200 5.10 10.90 -0.88
CA TRP A 200 4.92 9.47 -1.12
C TRP A 200 4.66 9.24 -2.60
N ALA A 201 5.66 8.72 -3.31
CA ALA A 201 5.55 8.42 -4.73
C ALA A 201 5.71 6.92 -4.97
N ASP A 202 4.89 6.39 -5.89
CA ASP A 202 4.99 4.98 -6.30
C ASP A 202 6.34 4.67 -6.97
N GLU A 203 6.99 5.68 -7.58
CA GLU A 203 8.32 5.58 -8.19
C GLU A 203 9.08 6.90 -8.00
N ASN A 204 10.41 6.84 -7.96
CA ASN A 204 11.30 7.99 -7.79
C ASN A 204 11.50 8.86 -9.05
N ARG A 205 10.78 8.58 -10.14
CA ARG A 205 10.78 9.41 -11.36
C ARG A 205 10.12 10.76 -11.12
N THR A 206 10.71 11.83 -11.67
CA THR A 206 10.22 13.22 -11.53
C THR A 206 8.72 13.38 -11.80
N GLN A 207 8.19 12.79 -12.87
CA GLN A 207 6.76 12.91 -13.21
C GLN A 207 5.84 12.24 -12.18
N ASN A 208 6.29 11.14 -11.56
CA ASN A 208 5.51 10.41 -10.55
C ASN A 208 5.50 11.12 -9.22
N ILE A 209 6.64 11.73 -8.84
CA ILE A 209 6.72 12.65 -7.71
C ILE A 209 5.79 13.86 -7.94
N ILE A 210 5.79 14.45 -9.14
CA ILE A 210 4.86 15.55 -9.49
C ILE A 210 3.39 15.08 -9.39
N ASN A 211 3.07 13.90 -9.89
CA ASN A 211 1.72 13.34 -9.83
C ASN A 211 1.28 13.05 -8.38
N ALA A 212 2.18 12.55 -7.54
CA ALA A 212 1.94 12.34 -6.11
C ALA A 212 1.66 13.67 -5.39
N ILE A 213 2.46 14.72 -5.67
CA ILE A 213 2.24 16.07 -5.14
C ILE A 213 0.86 16.60 -5.57
N ARG A 214 0.49 16.46 -6.86
CA ARG A 214 -0.82 16.89 -7.38
C ARG A 214 -2.00 16.19 -6.72
N LYS A 215 -1.82 14.92 -6.33
CA LYS A 215 -2.82 14.12 -5.60
C LYS A 215 -2.85 14.41 -4.10
N GLY A 216 -1.91 15.21 -3.58
CA GLY A 216 -1.79 15.48 -2.16
C GLY A 216 -1.18 14.33 -1.35
N ALA A 217 -0.44 13.42 -2.00
CA ALA A 217 0.30 12.34 -1.35
C ALA A 217 1.56 12.87 -0.62
N THR A 218 1.35 13.87 0.24
CA THR A 218 2.41 14.66 0.85
C THR A 218 2.12 14.96 2.31
N TYR A 219 3.18 15.12 3.09
CA TYR A 219 3.14 15.69 4.43
C TYR A 219 4.27 16.69 4.60
N VAL A 220 4.08 17.66 5.49
CA VAL A 220 5.04 18.73 5.75
C VAL A 220 5.60 18.56 7.15
N VAL A 221 6.91 18.76 7.28
CA VAL A 221 7.66 18.59 8.53
C VAL A 221 8.44 19.86 8.81
N GLU A 222 8.31 20.35 10.04
CA GLU A 222 9.12 21.45 10.58
C GLU A 222 10.58 20.99 10.81
N GLY A 223 11.55 21.90 10.82
CA GLY A 223 12.98 21.55 10.89
C GLY A 223 13.33 20.74 12.14
N GLY A 224 13.67 19.46 11.96
CA GLY A 224 13.93 18.51 13.07
C GLY A 224 12.71 17.68 13.50
N GLY A 225 11.56 17.87 12.86
CA GLY A 225 10.31 17.15 13.15
C GLY A 225 10.26 15.69 12.67
N PRO A 226 9.20 14.97 13.04
CA PRO A 226 9.08 13.52 12.86
C PRO A 226 8.74 13.13 11.41
N GLN A 227 9.23 11.98 10.98
CA GLN A 227 8.81 11.31 9.74
C GLN A 227 7.58 10.44 10.00
N MET A 228 6.72 10.28 8.99
CA MET A 228 5.43 9.61 9.12
C MET A 228 5.05 8.78 7.88
N ASP A 229 4.45 7.61 8.11
CA ASP A 229 3.64 6.85 7.15
C ASP A 229 2.23 6.68 7.77
N PHE A 230 1.24 7.33 7.18
CA PHE A 230 -0.16 7.29 7.63
C PHE A 230 -1.05 6.72 6.54
N ARG A 231 -1.88 5.74 6.91
CA ARG A 231 -2.77 5.05 5.99
C ARG A 231 -4.15 4.78 6.59
N VAL A 232 -5.16 4.78 5.73
CA VAL A 232 -6.54 4.41 6.03
C VAL A 232 -6.99 3.35 5.03
N ASN A 233 -7.41 2.17 5.50
CA ASN A 233 -7.71 1.00 4.68
C ASN A 233 -6.61 0.71 3.64
N GLY A 234 -5.35 0.89 4.04
CA GLY A 234 -4.16 0.70 3.19
C GLY A 234 -3.88 1.82 2.17
N LYS A 235 -4.71 2.87 2.11
CA LYS A 235 -4.50 4.03 1.23
C LYS A 235 -3.77 5.16 1.97
N THR A 236 -2.86 5.85 1.28
CA THR A 236 -2.04 6.96 1.83
C THR A 236 -2.76 8.31 1.81
N VAL A 237 -2.16 9.34 2.39
CA VAL A 237 -2.64 10.73 2.37
C VAL A 237 -2.95 11.23 0.95
N GLY A 238 -3.96 12.10 0.79
CA GLY A 238 -4.44 12.60 -0.50
C GLY A 238 -5.39 11.66 -1.27
N SER A 239 -5.54 10.41 -0.82
CA SER A 239 -6.45 9.44 -1.42
C SER A 239 -7.89 9.57 -0.93
N SER A 240 -8.81 8.81 -1.55
CA SER A 240 -10.20 8.66 -1.11
C SER A 240 -10.50 7.20 -0.79
N VAL A 241 -11.26 6.97 0.28
CA VAL A 241 -11.58 5.65 0.82
C VAL A 241 -13.08 5.57 1.07
N THR A 242 -13.74 4.60 0.44
CA THR A 242 -15.13 4.26 0.75
C THR A 242 -15.18 3.37 2.00
N LEU A 243 -15.93 3.80 3.01
CA LEU A 243 -16.09 3.10 4.28
C LEU A 243 -17.39 2.29 4.27
N GLN A 244 -17.27 0.99 4.52
CA GLN A 244 -18.41 0.11 4.80
C GLN A 244 -18.72 0.00 6.31
N ARG A 245 -17.72 0.27 7.17
CA ARG A 245 -17.72 0.26 8.65
C ARG A 245 -16.56 1.14 9.16
N ASP A 246 -16.16 0.98 10.43
CA ASP A 246 -14.97 1.61 11.03
C ASP A 246 -13.76 1.57 10.10
N ALA A 247 -13.05 2.70 10.02
CA ALA A 247 -11.86 2.87 9.22
C ALA A 247 -10.68 2.15 9.89
N TYR A 248 -9.95 1.34 9.14
CA TYR A 248 -8.72 0.73 9.62
C TYR A 248 -7.55 1.70 9.43
N ILE A 249 -7.01 2.20 10.54
CA ILE A 249 -5.91 3.14 10.59
C ILE A 249 -4.60 2.37 10.77
N SER A 250 -3.57 2.75 10.02
CA SER A 250 -2.18 2.35 10.24
C SER A 250 -1.31 3.58 10.21
N ILE A 251 -0.58 3.83 11.29
CA ILE A 251 0.35 4.96 11.39
C ILE A 251 1.68 4.50 11.93
N ARG A 252 2.78 4.95 11.31
CA ARG A 252 4.14 4.79 11.79
C ARG A 252 4.81 6.15 11.80
N ALA A 253 5.44 6.52 12.91
CA ALA A 253 6.23 7.73 13.03
C ALA A 253 7.64 7.43 13.56
N ALA A 254 8.63 8.19 13.09
CA ALA A 254 10.02 8.05 13.47
C ALA A 254 10.69 9.42 13.61
N SER A 255 11.48 9.62 14.66
CA SER A 255 12.11 10.90 14.97
C SER A 255 13.38 10.73 15.81
N GLU A 256 14.34 11.63 15.61
CA GLU A 256 15.55 11.72 16.43
C GLU A 256 15.23 12.11 17.88
N SER A 257 14.20 12.96 18.06
CA SER A 257 13.62 13.30 19.35
C SER A 257 12.43 12.39 19.68
N LEU A 258 12.11 12.20 20.96
CA LEU A 258 10.94 11.42 21.37
C LEU A 258 9.66 11.98 20.75
N ILE A 259 8.83 11.10 20.18
CA ILE A 259 7.49 11.44 19.71
C ILE A 259 6.63 11.69 20.94
N THR A 260 6.28 12.95 21.16
CA THR A 260 5.59 13.41 22.37
C THR A 260 4.08 13.32 22.20
N ARG A 261 3.57 13.50 20.98
CA ARG A 261 2.14 13.45 20.70
C ARG A 261 1.82 13.04 19.27
N VAL A 262 0.69 12.37 19.06
CA VAL A 262 0.14 12.02 17.75
C VAL A 262 -1.36 12.29 17.79
N LEU A 263 -1.85 13.14 16.90
CA LEU A 263 -3.26 13.49 16.77
C LEU A 263 -3.78 13.00 15.43
N LEU A 264 -4.98 12.42 15.43
CA LEU A 264 -5.79 12.27 14.23
C LEU A 264 -6.95 13.25 14.29
N VAL A 265 -7.08 14.06 13.26
CA VAL A 265 -8.10 15.11 13.16
C VAL A 265 -9.07 14.74 12.05
N SER A 266 -10.36 14.81 12.32
CA SER A 266 -11.43 14.51 11.37
C SER A 266 -12.55 15.52 11.54
N ASP A 267 -12.94 16.16 10.44
CA ASP A 267 -13.97 17.21 10.39
C ASP A 267 -13.79 18.33 11.43
N GLY A 268 -12.54 18.73 11.68
CA GLY A 268 -12.16 19.75 12.65
C GLY A 268 -12.02 19.25 14.10
N GLU A 269 -12.32 17.98 14.38
CA GLU A 269 -12.26 17.43 15.73
C GLU A 269 -11.08 16.46 15.88
N ILE A 270 -10.46 16.41 17.07
CA ILE A 270 -9.47 15.39 17.40
C ILE A 270 -10.22 14.09 17.65
N VAL A 271 -10.09 13.15 16.71
CA VAL A 271 -10.73 11.83 16.78
C VAL A 271 -9.86 10.75 17.40
N TRP A 272 -8.58 11.05 17.63
CA TRP A 272 -7.67 10.17 18.32
C TRP A 272 -6.44 10.95 18.77
N ASP A 273 -5.94 10.66 19.98
CA ASP A 273 -4.79 11.33 20.59
C ASP A 273 -3.96 10.29 21.34
N ALA A 274 -2.64 10.33 21.16
CA ALA A 274 -1.71 9.51 21.92
C ALA A 274 -0.43 10.26 22.21
N SER A 275 0.25 9.84 23.28
CA SER A 275 1.54 10.37 23.72
C SER A 275 2.59 9.25 23.76
N PRO A 276 3.19 8.86 22.62
CA PRO A 276 3.99 7.65 22.52
C PRO A 276 5.23 7.57 23.41
N GLY A 277 5.95 8.68 23.59
CA GLY A 277 7.22 8.72 24.33
C GLY A 277 8.31 7.83 23.73
N LYS A 278 8.31 7.61 22.41
CA LYS A 278 9.24 6.71 21.69
C LYS A 278 9.88 7.42 20.50
N HIS A 279 11.10 7.01 20.12
CA HIS A 279 11.77 7.50 18.90
C HIS A 279 11.18 6.89 17.61
N VAL A 280 10.72 5.64 17.70
CA VAL A 280 9.99 4.96 16.63
C VAL A 280 8.72 4.41 17.23
N TRP A 281 7.60 4.72 16.59
CA TRP A 281 6.28 4.37 17.07
C TRP A 281 5.40 3.93 15.91
N GLU A 282 4.59 2.89 16.13
CA GLU A 282 3.67 2.35 15.16
C GLU A 282 2.40 1.91 15.88
N GLU A 283 1.25 2.19 15.28
CA GLU A 283 -0.08 1.83 15.77
C GLU A 283 -0.98 1.39 14.62
N ARG A 284 -1.89 0.45 14.90
CA ARG A 284 -2.90 -0.02 13.95
C ARG A 284 -4.20 -0.35 14.66
N PHE A 285 -5.27 0.38 14.33
CA PHE A 285 -6.54 0.25 15.03
C PHE A 285 -7.72 0.59 14.13
N PHE A 286 -8.92 0.21 14.56
CA PHE A 286 -10.16 0.65 13.94
C PHE A 286 -10.66 1.93 14.60
N LEU A 287 -11.08 2.88 13.76
CA LEU A 287 -11.65 4.16 14.20
C LEU A 287 -13.04 4.34 13.57
N PRO A 288 -14.08 4.64 14.36
CA PRO A 288 -15.44 4.77 13.86
C PRO A 288 -15.60 6.13 13.17
N LEU A 289 -15.51 6.13 11.84
CA LEU A 289 -15.53 7.33 11.00
C LEU A 289 -16.72 7.36 10.03
N SER A 290 -17.79 6.60 10.33
CA SER A 290 -18.91 6.28 9.43
C SER A 290 -19.66 7.50 8.85
N ASN A 291 -19.48 8.69 9.41
CA ASN A 291 -20.14 9.94 8.99
C ASN A 291 -19.15 11.11 8.82
N ARG A 292 -17.86 10.82 8.72
CA ARG A 292 -16.83 11.85 8.61
C ARG A 292 -16.43 12.10 7.15
N GLN A 293 -15.98 13.31 6.79
CA GLN A 293 -15.59 13.67 5.43
C GLN A 293 -14.10 13.40 5.15
N TYR A 294 -13.24 13.51 6.16
CA TYR A 294 -11.82 13.24 6.03
C TYR A 294 -11.17 12.86 7.36
N ILE A 295 -9.94 12.36 7.30
CA ILE A 295 -9.05 12.22 8.46
C ILE A 295 -7.62 12.62 8.09
N ARG A 296 -6.93 13.36 8.97
CA ARG A 296 -5.54 13.79 8.77
C ARG A 296 -4.70 13.62 10.05
N PRO A 297 -3.40 13.30 9.93
CA PRO A 297 -2.52 13.15 11.10
C PRO A 297 -1.71 14.42 11.41
N ILE A 298 -1.43 14.63 12.69
CA ILE A 298 -0.41 15.55 13.22
C ILE A 298 0.50 14.76 14.16
N VAL A 299 1.81 14.88 14.02
CA VAL A 299 2.80 14.22 14.89
C VAL A 299 3.73 15.28 15.47
N GLU A 300 3.94 15.25 16.78
CA GLU A 300 4.83 16.17 17.51
C GLU A 300 6.00 15.41 18.13
N CYS A 301 7.20 16.02 18.14
CA CYS A 301 8.37 15.45 18.79
C CYS A 301 9.25 16.50 19.50
N GLY A 302 9.97 16.02 20.51
CA GLY A 302 10.92 16.80 21.30
C GLY A 302 10.31 17.89 22.18
N ASP A 303 11.14 18.46 23.05
CA ASP A 303 10.72 19.53 23.99
C ASP A 303 10.40 20.85 23.27
N ALA A 304 10.97 21.05 22.09
CA ALA A 304 10.67 22.18 21.21
C ALA A 304 9.33 22.03 20.46
N GLY A 305 8.72 20.85 20.50
CA GLY A 305 7.41 20.59 19.90
C GLY A 305 7.40 20.58 18.37
N HIS A 306 8.48 20.13 17.71
CA HIS A 306 8.55 20.08 16.25
C HIS A 306 7.47 19.19 15.65
N ARG A 307 6.81 19.66 14.59
CA ARG A 307 5.60 19.02 14.05
C ARG A 307 5.76 18.44 12.66
N ALA A 308 4.96 17.42 12.38
CA ALA A 308 4.65 16.92 11.05
C ALA A 308 3.14 16.91 10.81
N VAL A 309 2.70 17.35 9.63
CA VAL A 309 1.29 17.41 9.23
C VAL A 309 1.04 16.70 7.92
N GLY A 310 0.17 15.70 7.94
CA GLY A 310 -0.24 14.98 6.73
C GLY A 310 -1.42 15.64 6.04
N ASN A 311 -1.47 15.54 4.71
CA ASN A 311 -2.71 15.80 3.98
C ASN A 311 -3.81 14.81 4.38
N PRO A 312 -5.10 15.17 4.20
CA PRO A 312 -6.20 14.30 4.55
C PRO A 312 -6.27 13.04 3.67
N VAL A 313 -6.77 11.95 4.24
CA VAL A 313 -7.46 10.89 3.49
C VAL A 313 -8.95 11.22 3.51
N PHE A 314 -9.55 11.31 2.33
CA PHE A 314 -10.98 11.63 2.18
C PHE A 314 -11.82 10.38 2.36
N LEU A 315 -12.93 10.50 3.09
CA LEU A 315 -13.79 9.40 3.48
C LEU A 315 -15.13 9.51 2.74
N GLU A 316 -15.60 8.41 2.18
CA GLU A 316 -16.87 8.31 1.48
C GLU A 316 -17.75 7.29 2.23
N SER A 317 -18.90 7.71 2.75
CA SER A 317 -19.79 6.81 3.50
C SER A 317 -20.83 6.14 2.61
N THR A 318 -21.19 4.89 2.92
CA THR A 318 -22.42 4.25 2.46
C THR A 318 -23.53 4.41 3.50
N PRO A 319 -24.81 4.56 3.11
CA PRO A 319 -25.89 4.77 4.07
C PRO A 319 -26.15 3.52 4.93
N GLU A 320 -26.43 3.75 6.22
CA GLU A 320 -26.99 2.85 7.26
C GLU A 320 -26.03 1.98 8.09
N VAL A 321 -26.00 2.19 9.43
CA VAL A 321 -26.16 1.15 10.49
C VAL A 321 -26.74 1.76 11.79
N ASP A 322 -27.66 0.98 12.38
CA ASP A 322 -28.35 0.94 13.69
C ASP A 322 -27.79 1.73 14.90
N VAL A 323 -28.68 2.44 15.62
CA VAL A 323 -28.39 3.41 16.71
C VAL A 323 -28.56 2.81 18.11
N SER A 324 -28.75 1.50 18.25
CA SER A 324 -29.02 0.84 19.54
C SER A 324 -27.76 0.38 20.31
N VAL A 325 -26.57 0.82 19.90
CA VAL A 325 -25.29 0.49 20.54
C VAL A 325 -24.70 1.79 21.07
N LEU A 326 -24.37 1.84 22.38
CA LEU A 326 -23.69 2.98 22.99
C LEU A 326 -22.53 3.40 22.07
N PRO A 327 -22.44 4.65 21.58
CA PRO A 327 -21.41 5.03 20.63
C PRO A 327 -20.03 4.81 21.24
N LEU A 328 -19.29 3.89 20.63
CA LEU A 328 -17.89 3.68 20.94
C LEU A 328 -17.10 4.75 20.18
N GLY A 329 -16.55 5.76 20.86
CA GLY A 329 -15.69 6.75 20.21
C GLY A 329 -15.04 7.68 21.21
N VAL A 330 -13.74 7.51 21.40
CA VAL A 330 -12.86 8.53 21.97
C VAL A 330 -12.73 9.61 20.90
N SER A 331 -13.55 10.66 21.00
CA SER A 331 -13.33 11.97 20.41
C SER A 331 -14.24 12.96 21.11
N ASP A 332 -13.83 13.42 22.30
CA ASP A 332 -14.41 14.62 22.87
C ASP A 332 -13.90 15.81 22.05
N GLY A 333 -14.54 16.03 20.90
CA GLY A 333 -14.74 17.38 20.41
C GLY A 333 -15.45 18.13 21.53
N LEU A 334 -14.91 19.30 21.90
CA LEU A 334 -15.53 20.26 22.80
C LEU A 334 -16.96 20.58 22.30
N LEU A 335 -17.94 19.78 22.71
CA LEU A 335 -19.26 20.30 22.93
C LEU A 335 -19.15 21.30 24.08
N PRO A 336 -19.72 22.51 23.97
CA PRO A 336 -19.94 23.34 25.15
C PRO A 336 -20.75 22.50 26.14
N GLU A 337 -20.30 22.44 27.39
CA GLU A 337 -20.74 21.49 28.44
C GLU A 337 -22.21 21.04 28.38
N PRO A 338 -22.46 19.78 28.74
CA PRO A 338 -23.51 19.47 29.68
C PRO A 338 -22.85 19.18 31.03
N ILE A 339 -22.88 20.17 31.94
CA ILE A 339 -22.99 19.81 33.35
C ILE A 339 -24.26 18.96 33.40
N TYR A 340 -24.15 17.74 33.89
CA TYR A 340 -25.31 16.93 34.28
C TYR A 340 -25.50 17.14 35.79
N PRO A 341 -25.88 18.35 36.26
CA PRO A 341 -25.79 18.73 37.66
C PRO A 341 -26.63 17.82 38.55
N GLU A 342 -27.68 17.20 38.02
CA GLU A 342 -28.50 16.23 38.73
C GLU A 342 -27.73 14.94 39.02
N ILE A 343 -26.96 14.42 38.06
CA ILE A 343 -26.15 13.20 38.23
C ILE A 343 -24.90 13.51 39.02
N ASP A 344 -24.22 14.61 38.71
CA ASP A 344 -23.03 15.07 39.43
C ASP A 344 -23.34 15.37 40.90
N GLY A 345 -24.41 16.12 41.17
CA GLY A 345 -24.91 16.38 42.53
C GLY A 345 -25.40 15.11 43.24
N ALA A 346 -25.99 14.15 42.52
CA ALA A 346 -26.31 12.84 43.10
C ALA A 346 -25.04 12.07 43.50
N LEU A 347 -23.98 12.13 42.69
CA LEU A 347 -22.71 11.48 43.00
C LEU A 347 -21.99 12.11 44.18
N GLU A 348 -22.08 13.41 44.40
CA GLU A 348 -21.57 14.07 45.62
C GLU A 348 -22.26 13.54 46.89
N VAL A 349 -23.57 13.29 46.83
CA VAL A 349 -24.30 12.67 47.94
C VAL A 349 -23.87 11.21 48.12
N VAL A 350 -23.71 10.47 47.01
CA VAL A 350 -23.25 9.07 47.04
C VAL A 350 -21.84 8.96 47.63
N ALA A 351 -20.93 9.89 47.33
CA ALA A 351 -19.57 9.90 47.86
C ALA A 351 -19.51 9.90 49.40
N ASN A 352 -20.52 10.47 50.06
CA ASN A 352 -20.64 10.49 51.52
C ASN A 352 -21.18 9.18 52.14
N LEU A 353 -21.59 8.22 51.31
CA LEU A 353 -22.08 6.91 51.75
C LEU A 353 -20.91 5.94 51.96
N GLY A 354 -21.13 4.89 52.78
CA GLY A 354 -20.19 3.76 52.84
C GLY A 354 -20.17 2.97 51.53
N GLN A 355 -19.04 2.33 51.20
CA GLN A 355 -18.80 1.65 49.91
C GLN A 355 -19.92 0.68 49.47
N ILE A 356 -20.51 -0.08 50.41
CA ILE A 356 -21.63 -0.99 50.11
C ILE A 356 -22.84 -0.22 49.55
N ALA A 357 -23.16 0.94 50.13
CA ALA A 357 -24.26 1.78 49.68
C ALA A 357 -23.91 2.52 48.38
N GLN A 358 -22.66 2.97 48.23
CA GLN A 358 -22.17 3.55 46.97
C GLN A 358 -22.37 2.58 45.81
N LYS A 359 -21.89 1.35 45.93
CA LYS A 359 -22.05 0.32 44.90
C LYS A 359 -23.51 0.09 44.53
N ARG A 360 -24.39 -0.02 45.52
CA ARG A 360 -25.80 -0.27 45.26
C ARG A 360 -26.44 0.86 44.46
N VAL A 361 -26.19 2.11 44.83
CA VAL A 361 -26.77 3.27 44.12
C VAL A 361 -26.19 3.40 42.72
N LEU A 362 -24.86 3.27 42.58
CA LEU A 362 -24.18 3.30 41.29
C LEU A 362 -24.63 2.17 40.36
N ALA A 363 -24.86 0.96 40.89
CA ALA A 363 -25.36 -0.16 40.10
C ALA A 363 -26.78 0.10 39.56
N GLU A 364 -27.65 0.78 40.31
CA GLU A 364 -28.96 1.18 39.79
C GLU A 364 -28.84 2.26 38.72
N LEU A 365 -27.98 3.27 38.92
CA LEU A 365 -27.72 4.33 37.93
C LEU A 365 -27.17 3.75 36.60
N LEU A 366 -26.19 2.85 36.68
CA LEU A 366 -25.61 2.23 35.49
C LEU A 366 -26.54 1.21 34.82
N ARG A 367 -27.56 0.72 35.52
CA ARG A 367 -28.56 -0.19 34.95
C ARG A 367 -29.65 0.55 34.17
N ASP A 368 -29.88 1.83 34.47
CA ASP A 368 -30.91 2.62 33.82
C ASP A 368 -30.44 3.12 32.44
N GLU A 369 -31.06 2.59 31.39
CA GLU A 369 -30.73 2.94 30.00
C GLU A 369 -30.93 4.43 29.67
N SER A 370 -31.78 5.14 30.43
CA SER A 370 -32.07 6.56 30.18
C SER A 370 -30.97 7.51 30.67
N VAL A 371 -30.13 7.07 31.61
CA VAL A 371 -29.11 7.91 32.27
C VAL A 371 -27.71 7.30 32.27
N ILE A 372 -27.54 6.05 31.80
CA ILE A 372 -26.26 5.35 31.82
C ILE A 372 -25.14 6.14 31.14
N HIS A 373 -25.42 6.75 29.99
CA HIS A 373 -24.41 7.52 29.25
C HIS A 373 -23.85 8.66 30.07
N ASP A 374 -24.74 9.45 30.65
CA ASP A 374 -24.39 10.62 31.45
C ASP A 374 -23.70 10.18 32.75
N ALA A 375 -24.18 9.11 33.38
CA ALA A 375 -23.57 8.52 34.56
C ALA A 375 -22.13 8.04 34.29
N VAL A 376 -21.89 7.36 33.16
CA VAL A 376 -20.54 6.94 32.77
C VAL A 376 -19.63 8.14 32.54
N ARG A 377 -20.07 9.18 31.83
CA ARG A 377 -19.26 10.38 31.57
C ARG A 377 -18.86 11.12 32.85
N VAL A 378 -19.78 11.26 33.81
CA VAL A 378 -19.43 11.87 35.10
C VAL A 378 -18.47 10.97 35.88
N LEU A 379 -18.67 9.64 35.84
CA LEU A 379 -17.74 8.70 36.45
C LEU A 379 -16.36 8.73 35.75
N GLU A 380 -16.23 8.98 34.46
CA GLU A 380 -14.91 9.09 33.80
C GLU A 380 -14.02 10.17 34.43
N VAL A 381 -14.61 11.27 34.92
CA VAL A 381 -13.86 12.45 35.39
C VAL A 381 -13.85 12.65 36.91
N ARG A 382 -14.82 12.08 37.66
CA ARG A 382 -14.96 12.27 39.12
C ARG A 382 -14.27 11.19 39.97
N GLU A 383 -12.97 10.97 39.74
CA GLU A 383 -12.15 10.07 40.57
C GLU A 383 -12.06 10.55 42.03
N ASP A 384 -12.19 11.87 42.24
CA ASP A 384 -12.22 12.52 43.55
C ASP A 384 -13.42 12.07 44.43
N LEU A 385 -14.55 11.73 43.81
CA LEU A 385 -15.77 11.31 44.51
C LEU A 385 -15.90 9.80 44.65
N ILE A 386 -15.70 9.08 43.54
CA ILE A 386 -15.88 7.64 43.47
C ILE A 386 -14.51 7.03 43.14
N PRO A 387 -13.87 6.33 44.08
CA PRO A 387 -12.54 5.76 43.85
C PRO A 387 -12.60 4.55 42.92
N ASP A 388 -11.50 4.28 42.22
CA ASP A 388 -11.41 3.16 41.26
C ASP A 388 -11.62 1.79 41.89
N SER A 389 -11.42 1.64 43.20
CA SER A 389 -11.74 0.42 43.94
C SER A 389 -13.24 0.10 43.90
N VAL A 390 -14.10 1.12 43.97
CA VAL A 390 -15.56 0.96 43.91
C VAL A 390 -16.00 0.57 42.50
N LEU A 391 -15.44 1.23 41.48
CA LEU A 391 -15.68 0.87 40.08
C LEU A 391 -15.15 -0.54 39.76
N GLY A 392 -13.97 -0.89 40.25
CA GLY A 392 -13.37 -2.22 40.09
C GLY A 392 -14.26 -3.33 40.68
N GLU A 393 -14.95 -3.06 41.79
CA GLU A 393 -15.95 -3.97 42.33
C GLU A 393 -17.24 -4.00 41.49
N LEU A 394 -17.73 -2.88 40.97
CA LEU A 394 -18.89 -2.82 40.06
C LEU A 394 -18.65 -3.53 38.73
N ALA A 395 -17.39 -3.63 38.29
CA ALA A 395 -17.01 -4.43 37.13
C ALA A 395 -17.17 -5.94 37.36
N THR A 396 -17.57 -6.37 38.56
CA THR A 396 -17.94 -7.77 38.87
C THR A 396 -19.44 -7.95 39.14
N ASP A 397 -20.26 -6.90 38.94
CA ASP A 397 -21.70 -6.93 39.18
C ASP A 397 -22.40 -8.02 38.33
N PRO A 398 -23.44 -8.71 38.84
CA PRO A 398 -24.18 -9.69 38.04
C PRO A 398 -24.80 -9.09 36.77
N ASN A 399 -25.14 -7.79 36.75
CA ASN A 399 -25.70 -7.12 35.58
C ASN A 399 -24.60 -6.69 34.59
N PRO A 400 -24.65 -7.16 33.33
CA PRO A 400 -23.61 -6.84 32.34
C PRO A 400 -23.54 -5.36 31.96
N GLN A 401 -24.66 -4.64 32.02
CA GLN A 401 -24.67 -3.21 31.71
C GLN A 401 -23.94 -2.39 32.78
N VAL A 402 -24.09 -2.78 34.05
CA VAL A 402 -23.34 -2.20 35.17
C VAL A 402 -21.85 -2.48 35.02
N ARG A 403 -21.48 -3.73 34.70
CA ARG A 403 -20.08 -4.08 34.45
C ARG A 403 -19.48 -3.29 33.30
N LEU A 404 -20.21 -3.16 32.19
CA LEU A 404 -19.77 -2.43 31.00
C LEU A 404 -19.61 -0.93 31.28
N GLY A 405 -20.58 -0.29 31.93
CA GLY A 405 -20.51 1.12 32.32
C GLY A 405 -19.32 1.41 33.25
N SER A 406 -19.08 0.52 34.23
CA SER A 406 -17.89 0.62 35.08
C SER A 406 -16.59 0.45 34.29
N ALA A 407 -16.56 -0.49 33.35
CA ALA A 407 -15.39 -0.72 32.50
C ALA A 407 -15.07 0.50 31.64
N TYR A 408 -16.07 1.20 31.09
CA TYR A 408 -15.86 2.46 30.37
C TYR A 408 -15.14 3.50 31.21
N ALA A 409 -15.67 3.78 32.40
CA ALA A 409 -15.08 4.76 33.31
C ALA A 409 -13.64 4.39 33.72
N LEU A 410 -13.40 3.13 34.09
CA LEU A 410 -12.07 2.67 34.50
C LEU A 410 -11.03 2.77 33.39
N VAL A 411 -11.38 2.47 32.14
CA VAL A 411 -10.42 2.55 31.03
C VAL A 411 -9.99 4.00 30.78
N VAL A 412 -10.92 4.94 30.83
CA VAL A 412 -10.61 6.37 30.64
C VAL A 412 -9.76 6.91 31.78
N ARG A 413 -10.04 6.51 33.02
CA ARG A 413 -9.24 6.88 34.19
C ARG A 413 -7.83 6.28 34.20
N ASN A 414 -7.63 5.15 33.49
CA ASN A 414 -6.34 4.50 33.32
C ASN A 414 -5.60 4.20 34.64
N PRO A 415 -6.19 3.38 35.54
CA PRO A 415 -5.56 2.99 36.79
C PRO A 415 -4.27 2.17 36.56
N PRO A 416 -3.34 2.13 37.53
CA PRO A 416 -2.12 1.33 37.42
C PRO A 416 -2.36 -0.15 37.07
N GLU A 417 -3.48 -0.72 37.53
CA GLU A 417 -3.89 -2.10 37.31
C GLU A 417 -4.73 -2.30 36.03
N LEU A 418 -4.78 -1.32 35.11
CA LEU A 418 -5.61 -1.35 33.90
C LEU A 418 -5.36 -2.60 33.05
N GLN A 419 -4.10 -3.04 32.93
CA GLN A 419 -3.76 -4.24 32.16
C GLN A 419 -4.42 -5.51 32.73
N GLU A 420 -4.32 -5.72 34.04
CA GLU A 420 -4.94 -6.87 34.70
C GLU A 420 -6.47 -6.78 34.64
N PHE A 421 -7.01 -5.56 34.75
CA PHE A 421 -8.43 -5.31 34.57
C PHE A 421 -8.92 -5.70 33.17
N LEU A 422 -8.28 -5.19 32.11
CA LEU A 422 -8.64 -5.50 30.73
C LEU A 422 -8.52 -7.00 30.42
N GLN A 423 -7.50 -7.66 30.96
CA GLN A 423 -7.34 -9.12 30.85
C GLN A 423 -8.51 -9.89 31.48
N ARG A 424 -9.04 -9.43 32.63
CA ARG A 424 -10.25 -10.03 33.23
C ARG A 424 -11.49 -9.88 32.35
N LEU A 425 -11.62 -8.76 31.62
CA LEU A 425 -12.76 -8.54 30.72
C LEU A 425 -12.79 -9.54 29.55
N LEU A 426 -11.65 -10.12 29.17
CA LEU A 426 -11.55 -11.04 28.03
C LEU A 426 -12.32 -12.36 28.25
N ILE A 427 -12.56 -12.72 29.50
CA ILE A 427 -13.25 -13.95 29.93
C ILE A 427 -14.64 -13.67 30.51
N ASP A 428 -15.19 -12.46 30.33
CA ASP A 428 -16.54 -12.13 30.76
C ASP A 428 -17.59 -12.98 30.03
N GLN A 429 -18.71 -13.28 30.69
CA GLN A 429 -19.81 -14.04 30.09
C GLN A 429 -20.55 -13.23 29.02
N ASP A 430 -20.57 -11.90 29.13
CA ASP A 430 -21.19 -11.01 28.15
C ASP A 430 -20.22 -10.67 27.02
N ILE A 431 -20.67 -10.90 25.79
CA ILE A 431 -19.86 -10.67 24.59
C ILE A 431 -19.47 -9.20 24.41
N ARG A 432 -20.33 -8.24 24.80
CA ARG A 432 -20.09 -6.80 24.63
C ARG A 432 -18.92 -6.33 25.48
N ILE A 433 -18.81 -6.87 26.69
CA ILE A 433 -17.72 -6.59 27.63
C ILE A 433 -16.40 -7.18 27.09
N ARG A 434 -16.46 -8.40 26.55
CA ARG A 434 -15.29 -9.02 25.90
C ARG A 434 -14.82 -8.25 24.69
N GLU A 435 -15.74 -7.78 23.85
CA GLU A 435 -15.44 -6.95 22.69
C GLU A 435 -14.78 -5.63 23.12
N TYR A 436 -15.39 -4.93 24.09
CA TYR A 436 -14.82 -3.71 24.65
C TYR A 436 -13.42 -3.95 25.24
N GLY A 437 -13.28 -4.93 26.14
CA GLY A 437 -12.00 -5.28 26.77
C GLY A 437 -10.92 -5.64 25.76
N SER A 438 -11.25 -6.47 24.75
CA SER A 438 -10.29 -6.85 23.71
C SER A 438 -9.86 -5.66 22.84
N ARG A 439 -10.79 -4.76 22.49
CA ARG A 439 -10.48 -3.54 21.74
C ARG A 439 -9.60 -2.61 22.54
N MET A 440 -9.94 -2.34 23.80
CA MET A 440 -9.15 -1.47 24.67
C MET A 440 -7.77 -2.07 24.94
N LEU A 441 -7.68 -3.39 25.14
CA LEU A 441 -6.39 -4.06 25.27
C LEU A 441 -5.51 -3.84 24.03
N SER A 442 -6.09 -3.95 22.83
CA SER A 442 -5.35 -3.71 21.59
C SER A 442 -4.87 -2.26 21.38
N GLN A 443 -5.47 -1.30 22.09
CA GLN A 443 -5.19 0.14 21.97
C GLN A 443 -4.29 0.67 23.09
N PHE A 444 -4.45 0.18 24.32
CA PHE A 444 -3.86 0.80 25.51
C PHE A 444 -2.78 -0.06 26.17
N VAL A 445 -2.74 -1.37 25.91
CA VAL A 445 -1.98 -2.31 26.75
C VAL A 445 -1.11 -3.25 25.94
N GLY A 446 0.03 -3.61 26.53
CA GLY A 446 1.09 -4.41 25.93
C GLY A 446 0.68 -5.81 25.46
N SER A 447 1.65 -6.49 24.89
CA SER A 447 1.46 -7.72 24.13
C SER A 447 1.00 -8.93 24.95
N LEU A 448 0.01 -9.67 24.43
CA LEU A 448 -0.44 -10.96 24.94
C LEU A 448 0.49 -12.11 24.53
N ASP A 449 0.86 -12.95 25.50
CA ASP A 449 1.54 -14.21 25.21
C ASP A 449 0.54 -15.23 24.63
N ALA A 450 0.81 -15.70 23.42
CA ALA A 450 0.02 -16.71 22.72
C ALA A 450 -0.06 -18.06 23.47
N ASN A 451 0.95 -18.39 24.27
CA ASN A 451 0.99 -19.62 25.06
C ASN A 451 0.05 -19.54 26.27
N GLN A 452 -0.05 -18.36 26.89
CA GLN A 452 -0.93 -18.12 28.03
C GLN A 452 -2.39 -17.97 27.60
N TRP A 453 -2.65 -17.19 26.55
CA TRP A 453 -4.01 -16.79 26.15
C TRP A 453 -4.56 -17.54 24.94
N GLY A 454 -3.86 -18.58 24.46
CA GLY A 454 -4.20 -19.25 23.22
C GLY A 454 -5.64 -19.76 23.17
N VAL A 455 -6.15 -20.35 24.25
CA VAL A 455 -7.52 -20.91 24.28
C VAL A 455 -8.55 -19.82 24.10
N GLU A 456 -8.40 -18.72 24.81
CA GLU A 456 -9.29 -17.56 24.81
C GLU A 456 -9.28 -16.88 23.44
N ILE A 457 -8.10 -16.67 22.86
CA ILE A 457 -7.93 -16.01 21.55
C ILE A 457 -8.61 -16.82 20.45
N TRP A 458 -8.24 -18.11 20.33
CA TRP A 458 -8.70 -18.94 19.22
C TRP A 458 -10.16 -19.39 19.40
N GLY A 459 -10.65 -19.48 20.64
CA GLY A 459 -12.05 -19.78 20.97
C GLY A 459 -13.02 -18.59 20.89
N SER A 460 -12.51 -17.36 20.72
CA SER A 460 -13.35 -16.16 20.74
C SER A 460 -14.19 -15.94 19.48
N PRO A 461 -15.34 -15.24 19.58
CA PRO A 461 -16.10 -14.73 18.44
C PRO A 461 -15.27 -13.77 17.58
N PRO A 462 -15.68 -13.54 16.32
CA PRO A 462 -14.80 -12.91 15.33
C PRO A 462 -14.25 -11.52 15.70
N PHE A 463 -15.07 -10.62 16.26
CA PHE A 463 -14.61 -9.28 16.64
C PHE A 463 -13.58 -9.33 17.77
N VAL A 464 -13.93 -10.00 18.88
CA VAL A 464 -13.01 -10.24 20.00
C VAL A 464 -11.71 -10.88 19.52
N LYS A 465 -11.80 -11.96 18.75
CA LYS A 465 -10.65 -12.68 18.18
C LYS A 465 -9.75 -11.75 17.36
N SER A 466 -10.34 -10.87 16.55
CA SER A 466 -9.57 -9.96 15.70
C SER A 466 -8.73 -8.94 16.49
N TYR A 467 -9.27 -8.40 17.59
CA TYR A 467 -8.51 -7.51 18.47
C TYR A 467 -7.44 -8.25 19.26
N LEU A 468 -7.77 -9.45 19.74
CA LEU A 468 -6.82 -10.28 20.47
C LEU A 468 -5.64 -10.74 19.61
N ILE A 469 -5.87 -11.10 18.34
CA ILE A 469 -4.79 -11.42 17.40
C ILE A 469 -3.84 -10.23 17.23
N ARG A 470 -4.36 -8.99 17.12
CA ARG A 470 -3.53 -7.78 17.01
C ARG A 470 -2.71 -7.52 18.28
N SER A 471 -3.29 -7.85 19.43
CA SER A 471 -2.66 -7.71 20.74
C SER A 471 -1.58 -8.76 21.02
N LEU A 472 -1.41 -9.79 20.18
CA LEU A 472 -0.39 -10.83 20.39
C LEU A 472 1.04 -10.28 20.36
N ALA A 473 1.88 -10.80 21.24
CA ALA A 473 3.33 -10.56 21.24
C ALA A 473 3.96 -11.05 19.95
N ALA A 474 4.89 -10.23 19.43
CA ALA A 474 5.71 -10.59 18.29
C ALA A 474 6.80 -11.58 18.70
N ASP A 475 6.41 -12.82 19.01
CA ASP A 475 7.33 -13.89 19.34
C ASP A 475 7.82 -14.59 18.06
N LEU A 476 8.99 -14.16 17.57
CA LEU A 476 9.63 -14.71 16.37
C LEU A 476 10.10 -16.17 16.52
N SER A 477 10.15 -16.69 17.75
CA SER A 477 10.52 -18.09 18.02
C SER A 477 9.32 -19.04 17.94
N ASN A 478 8.10 -18.52 17.99
CA ASN A 478 6.88 -19.33 18.05
C ASN A 478 6.38 -19.74 16.65
N VAL A 479 6.95 -20.83 16.14
CA VAL A 479 6.58 -21.41 14.85
C VAL A 479 5.10 -21.86 14.83
N SER A 480 4.58 -22.34 15.96
CA SER A 480 3.18 -22.77 16.10
C SER A 480 2.21 -21.60 15.92
N LEU A 481 2.53 -20.44 16.51
CA LEU A 481 1.76 -19.21 16.32
C LEU A 481 1.72 -18.80 14.85
N THR A 482 2.87 -18.81 14.18
CA THR A 482 2.96 -18.49 12.74
C THR A 482 2.03 -19.39 11.93
N GLY A 483 2.08 -20.71 12.14
CA GLY A 483 1.19 -21.65 11.44
C GLY A 483 -0.31 -21.40 11.71
N LYS A 484 -0.68 -21.06 12.95
CA LYS A 484 -2.07 -20.71 13.29
C LYS A 484 -2.53 -19.43 12.60
N LEU A 485 -1.70 -18.39 12.58
CA LEU A 485 -2.00 -17.14 11.89
C LEU A 485 -2.19 -17.36 10.39
N ILE A 486 -1.30 -18.14 9.75
CA ILE A 486 -1.40 -18.46 8.31
C ILE A 486 -2.72 -19.16 7.98
N ASN A 487 -3.14 -20.11 8.84
CA ASN A 487 -4.42 -20.76 8.68
C ASN A 487 -5.60 -19.79 8.87
N THR A 488 -5.46 -18.84 9.78
CA THR A 488 -6.51 -17.86 10.12
C THR A 488 -6.71 -16.80 9.04
N CYS A 489 -5.74 -16.57 8.14
CA CYS A 489 -5.95 -15.77 6.93
C CYS A 489 -7.11 -16.27 6.06
N ARG A 490 -7.45 -17.58 6.13
CA ARG A 490 -8.58 -18.18 5.41
C ARG A 490 -9.93 -18.00 6.11
N SER A 491 -9.97 -17.28 7.23
CA SER A 491 -11.21 -17.04 7.97
C SER A 491 -12.26 -16.36 7.07
N PRO A 492 -13.53 -16.82 7.06
CA PRO A 492 -14.59 -16.16 6.31
C PRO A 492 -14.96 -14.79 6.88
N HIS A 493 -14.52 -14.46 8.10
CA HIS A 493 -14.77 -13.17 8.72
C HIS A 493 -13.64 -12.17 8.37
N PRO A 494 -13.93 -11.08 7.63
CA PRO A 494 -12.90 -10.16 7.13
C PRO A 494 -11.99 -9.59 8.22
N SER A 495 -12.55 -9.16 9.36
CA SER A 495 -11.73 -8.59 10.46
C SER A 495 -10.72 -9.57 11.05
N VAL A 496 -11.05 -10.87 11.06
CA VAL A 496 -10.19 -11.93 11.62
C VAL A 496 -9.07 -12.29 10.63
N SER A 497 -9.43 -12.39 9.34
CA SER A 497 -8.45 -12.58 8.28
C SER A 497 -7.46 -11.41 8.25
N ALA A 498 -7.97 -10.17 8.23
CA ALA A 498 -7.15 -8.95 8.26
C ALA A 498 -6.23 -8.91 9.50
N ALA A 499 -6.74 -9.21 10.69
CA ALA A 499 -5.92 -9.24 11.91
C ALA A 499 -4.73 -10.22 11.81
N SER A 500 -4.98 -11.37 11.19
CA SER A 500 -3.95 -12.39 11.00
C SER A 500 -2.91 -11.93 9.97
N VAL A 501 -3.36 -11.33 8.87
CA VAL A 501 -2.49 -10.71 7.86
C VAL A 501 -1.63 -9.63 8.50
N ASP A 502 -2.21 -8.72 9.28
CA ASP A 502 -1.49 -7.63 9.97
C ASP A 502 -0.37 -8.17 10.86
N LYS A 503 -0.69 -9.18 11.69
CA LYS A 503 0.27 -9.80 12.60
C LYS A 503 1.35 -10.57 11.83
N LEU A 504 1.01 -11.25 10.74
CA LEU A 504 1.98 -11.93 9.87
C LEU A 504 2.90 -10.95 9.13
N VAL A 505 2.39 -9.78 8.71
CA VAL A 505 3.21 -8.72 8.13
C VAL A 505 4.17 -8.17 9.18
N GLU A 506 3.69 -7.93 10.42
CA GLU A 506 4.54 -7.49 11.53
C GLU A 506 5.66 -8.51 11.84
N LEU A 507 5.32 -9.81 11.90
CA LEU A 507 6.30 -10.87 12.13
C LEU A 507 7.24 -11.07 10.93
N GLY A 508 6.70 -11.02 9.70
CA GLY A 508 7.43 -11.28 8.47
C GLY A 508 8.36 -10.16 8.02
N THR A 509 8.05 -8.91 8.37
CA THR A 509 9.01 -7.80 8.22
C THR A 509 10.21 -7.94 9.14
N LYS A 510 10.06 -8.63 10.28
CA LYS A 510 11.12 -8.89 11.26
C LYS A 510 11.86 -10.21 11.02
N SER A 511 11.26 -11.20 10.36
CA SER A 511 11.89 -12.51 10.14
C SER A 511 11.49 -13.17 8.81
N TYR A 512 12.49 -13.58 8.03
CA TYR A 512 12.26 -14.32 6.79
C TYR A 512 11.66 -15.71 7.02
N ARG A 513 11.78 -16.29 8.23
CA ARG A 513 11.19 -17.59 8.55
C ARG A 513 9.67 -17.59 8.38
N VAL A 514 9.03 -16.46 8.72
CA VAL A 514 7.59 -16.26 8.57
C VAL A 514 7.22 -16.17 7.08
N ILE A 515 8.01 -15.43 6.29
CA ILE A 515 7.86 -15.34 4.83
C ILE A 515 8.00 -16.72 4.19
N LYS A 516 9.01 -17.50 4.60
CA LYS A 516 9.21 -18.86 4.13
C LYS A 516 7.99 -19.75 4.44
N ALA A 517 7.46 -19.68 5.66
CA ALA A 517 6.25 -20.42 6.04
C ALA A 517 5.03 -20.02 5.19
N LEU A 518 4.89 -18.73 4.87
CA LEU A 518 3.84 -18.24 3.97
C LEU A 518 3.99 -18.78 2.53
N LEU A 519 5.21 -18.79 2.00
CA LEU A 519 5.51 -19.33 0.68
C LEU A 519 5.28 -20.85 0.63
N ASP A 520 5.70 -21.58 1.66
CA ASP A 520 5.50 -23.02 1.77
C ASP A 520 3.99 -23.34 1.86
N SER A 521 3.23 -22.60 2.67
CA SER A 521 1.76 -22.73 2.71
C SER A 521 1.10 -22.38 1.37
N SER A 522 1.61 -21.38 0.65
CA SER A 522 1.13 -21.03 -0.69
C SER A 522 1.36 -22.15 -1.70
N ARG A 523 2.53 -22.85 -1.63
CA ARG A 523 2.81 -24.02 -2.47
C ARG A 523 1.86 -25.19 -2.19
N GLU A 524 1.37 -25.29 -0.96
CA GLU A 524 0.34 -26.26 -0.56
C GLU A 524 -1.08 -25.85 -1.00
N GLY A 525 -1.24 -24.72 -1.70
CA GLY A 525 -2.51 -24.24 -2.25
C GLY A 525 -3.22 -23.18 -1.41
N ASN A 526 -2.61 -22.68 -0.33
CA ASN A 526 -3.21 -21.61 0.47
C ASN A 526 -3.04 -20.23 -0.19
N VAL A 527 -4.01 -19.85 -1.03
CA VAL A 527 -4.01 -18.55 -1.75
C VAL A 527 -3.98 -17.36 -0.78
N ALA A 528 -4.61 -17.46 0.39
CA ALA A 528 -4.68 -16.37 1.36
C ALA A 528 -3.30 -16.02 1.96
N ALA A 529 -2.32 -16.93 1.88
CA ALA A 529 -0.95 -16.66 2.33
C ALA A 529 -0.18 -15.73 1.37
N LEU A 530 -0.65 -15.55 0.13
CA LEU A 530 0.00 -14.66 -0.84
C LEU A 530 -0.22 -13.17 -0.52
N GLU A 531 -1.33 -12.81 0.12
CA GLU A 531 -1.59 -11.42 0.51
C GLU A 531 -0.53 -10.86 1.47
N PRO A 532 -0.24 -11.48 2.64
CA PRO A 532 0.82 -10.99 3.51
C PRO A 532 2.19 -11.04 2.81
N VAL A 533 2.49 -12.01 1.95
CA VAL A 533 3.74 -12.01 1.15
C VAL A 533 3.84 -10.76 0.29
N GLY A 534 2.76 -10.39 -0.40
CA GLY A 534 2.70 -9.18 -1.21
C GLY A 534 2.79 -7.88 -0.40
N LEU A 535 2.15 -7.82 0.77
CA LEU A 535 2.22 -6.67 1.68
C LEU A 535 3.62 -6.51 2.31
N ILE A 536 4.27 -7.62 2.65
CA ILE A 536 5.65 -7.63 3.12
C ILE A 536 6.58 -7.17 1.98
N GLY A 537 6.28 -7.53 0.73
CA GLY A 537 6.97 -6.97 -0.44
C GLY A 537 8.44 -7.43 -0.58
N ASP A 538 8.81 -8.54 0.04
CA ASP A 538 10.18 -9.05 0.02
C ASP A 538 10.49 -9.73 -1.32
N ARG A 539 11.36 -9.11 -2.13
CA ARG A 539 11.68 -9.63 -3.47
C ARG A 539 12.51 -10.91 -3.46
N ARG A 540 13.06 -11.35 -2.32
CA ARG A 540 13.63 -12.72 -2.17
C ARG A 540 12.58 -13.80 -2.49
N CYS A 541 11.30 -13.45 -2.36
CA CYS A 541 10.18 -14.31 -2.70
C CYS A 541 10.01 -14.50 -4.21
N ILE A 542 10.54 -13.64 -5.09
CA ILE A 542 10.23 -13.66 -6.54
C ILE A 542 10.48 -15.03 -7.15
N ASN A 543 11.68 -15.59 -6.99
CA ASN A 543 12.00 -16.91 -7.55
C ASN A 543 11.08 -18.02 -6.99
N ALA A 544 10.63 -17.90 -5.74
CA ALA A 544 9.69 -18.84 -5.13
C ALA A 544 8.26 -18.63 -5.67
N LEU A 545 7.84 -17.37 -5.85
CA LEU A 545 6.56 -16.98 -6.41
C LEU A 545 6.44 -17.35 -7.88
N GLU A 546 7.51 -17.22 -8.68
CA GLU A 546 7.57 -17.71 -10.07
C GLU A 546 7.37 -19.22 -10.13
N LYS A 547 7.98 -19.98 -9.20
CA LYS A 547 7.75 -21.42 -9.08
C LYS A 547 6.32 -21.75 -8.67
N ILE A 548 5.73 -20.99 -7.75
CA ILE A 548 4.32 -21.15 -7.35
C ILE A 548 3.40 -20.85 -8.53
N PHE A 549 3.67 -19.76 -9.25
CA PHE A 549 2.95 -19.31 -10.43
C PHE A 549 2.99 -20.36 -11.56
N GLY A 550 4.15 -20.97 -11.80
CA GLY A 550 4.34 -22.05 -12.77
C GLY A 550 3.82 -23.41 -12.30
N SER A 551 3.43 -23.57 -11.04
CA SER A 551 2.93 -24.86 -10.51
C SER A 551 1.47 -25.13 -10.87
N GLN A 552 0.75 -24.11 -11.34
CA GLN A 552 -0.64 -24.20 -11.77
C GLN A 552 -0.78 -23.59 -13.17
N GLU A 553 -1.60 -24.20 -14.03
CA GLU A 553 -1.89 -23.65 -15.36
C GLU A 553 -2.88 -22.48 -15.31
N HIS A 554 -3.79 -22.49 -14.33
CA HIS A 554 -4.86 -21.50 -14.14
C HIS A 554 -5.36 -21.45 -12.68
N GLY A 555 -6.28 -20.54 -12.38
CA GLY A 555 -6.98 -20.47 -11.11
C GLY A 555 -6.42 -19.46 -10.09
N PRO A 556 -6.95 -19.46 -8.85
CA PRO A 556 -6.74 -18.38 -7.89
C PRO A 556 -5.30 -18.30 -7.37
N LEU A 557 -4.59 -19.42 -7.28
CA LEU A 557 -3.17 -19.42 -6.86
C LEU A 557 -2.26 -18.80 -7.93
N LYS A 558 -2.50 -19.13 -9.21
CA LYS A 558 -1.76 -18.53 -10.33
C LYS A 558 -2.04 -17.03 -10.43
N ARG A 559 -3.30 -16.62 -10.35
CA ARG A 559 -3.68 -15.20 -10.30
C ARG A 559 -3.06 -14.48 -9.10
N GLY A 560 -3.19 -15.04 -7.90
CA GLY A 560 -2.66 -14.42 -6.69
C GLY A 560 -1.15 -14.24 -6.73
N SER A 561 -0.41 -15.26 -7.19
CA SER A 561 1.05 -15.18 -7.33
C SER A 561 1.46 -14.17 -8.39
N PHE A 562 0.73 -14.08 -9.50
CA PHE A 562 0.91 -13.04 -10.51
C PHE A 562 0.69 -11.63 -9.95
N ASP A 563 -0.38 -11.41 -9.20
CA ASP A 563 -0.69 -10.11 -8.60
C ASP A 563 0.41 -9.69 -7.60
N VAL A 564 0.94 -10.63 -6.82
CA VAL A 564 2.07 -10.38 -5.92
C VAL A 564 3.35 -10.06 -6.70
N LEU A 565 3.69 -10.84 -7.73
CA LEU A 565 4.84 -10.59 -8.60
C LEU A 565 4.74 -9.21 -9.26
N THR A 566 3.55 -8.84 -9.73
CA THR A 566 3.26 -7.53 -10.33
C THR A 566 3.48 -6.41 -9.32
N LYS A 567 2.91 -6.52 -8.10
CA LYS A 567 3.10 -5.56 -7.02
C LYS A 567 4.58 -5.39 -6.65
N MET A 568 5.35 -6.47 -6.74
CA MET A 568 6.79 -6.46 -6.50
C MET A 568 7.60 -5.90 -7.66
N GLY A 569 7.01 -5.61 -8.83
CA GLY A 569 7.74 -5.19 -10.03
C GLY A 569 8.64 -6.28 -10.60
N ALA A 570 8.22 -7.55 -10.50
CA ALA A 570 8.87 -8.65 -11.18
C ALA A 570 8.50 -8.66 -12.67
N PRO A 571 9.38 -9.14 -13.57
CA PRO A 571 9.01 -9.38 -14.96
C PRO A 571 7.79 -10.30 -15.04
N TYR A 572 6.89 -10.03 -15.97
CA TYR A 572 5.66 -10.81 -16.11
C TYR A 572 5.98 -12.23 -16.61
N PRO A 573 5.73 -13.28 -15.80
CA PRO A 573 6.20 -14.64 -16.11
C PRO A 573 5.47 -15.30 -17.29
N ASP A 574 4.22 -14.90 -17.58
CA ASP A 574 3.41 -15.42 -18.71
C ASP A 574 3.30 -14.39 -19.87
N ARG A 575 4.30 -13.52 -20.03
CA ARG A 575 4.28 -12.58 -21.15
C ARG A 575 4.42 -13.34 -22.47
N MET A 576 3.38 -13.30 -23.29
CA MET A 576 3.38 -13.91 -24.61
C MET A 576 4.16 -13.05 -25.60
N THR A 577 4.77 -13.68 -26.61
CA THR A 577 5.46 -12.97 -27.69
C THR A 577 4.95 -13.47 -29.04
N ALA A 578 4.68 -12.54 -29.96
CA ALA A 578 4.31 -12.81 -31.34
C ALA A 578 5.30 -12.12 -32.27
N GLN A 579 5.71 -12.81 -33.33
CA GLN A 579 6.52 -12.24 -34.39
C GLN A 579 5.61 -11.59 -35.43
N CYS A 580 5.94 -10.37 -35.81
CA CYS A 580 5.27 -9.61 -36.86
C CYS A 580 6.18 -9.62 -38.09
N ARG A 581 5.83 -10.43 -39.08
CA ARG A 581 6.66 -10.61 -40.28
C ARG A 581 6.47 -9.48 -41.27
N TYR A 582 7.56 -9.09 -41.93
CA TYR A 582 7.53 -8.08 -42.96
C TYR A 582 6.95 -8.65 -44.27
N ILE A 583 6.11 -7.87 -44.94
CA ILE A 583 5.58 -8.18 -46.27
C ILE A 583 5.84 -7.04 -47.24
N SER A 584 6.17 -7.40 -48.48
CA SER A 584 6.39 -6.44 -49.56
C SER A 584 5.14 -6.15 -50.39
N ALA A 585 4.13 -7.02 -50.32
CA ALA A 585 2.84 -6.85 -50.96
C ALA A 585 1.77 -6.60 -49.88
N PRO A 586 0.97 -5.52 -49.98
CA PRO A 586 -0.01 -5.17 -48.95
C PRO A 586 -1.16 -6.19 -48.90
N VAL A 587 -1.67 -6.50 -47.71
CA VAL A 587 -2.84 -7.37 -47.54
C VAL A 587 -4.10 -6.66 -48.04
N VAL A 588 -4.94 -7.38 -48.78
CA VAL A 588 -6.26 -6.89 -49.19
C VAL A 588 -7.24 -7.11 -48.04
N VAL A 589 -7.66 -6.02 -47.38
CA VAL A 589 -8.62 -6.08 -46.26
C VAL A 589 -10.04 -6.31 -46.78
N ASP A 590 -10.44 -7.58 -46.92
CA ASP A 590 -11.74 -8.04 -47.43
C ASP A 590 -12.51 -9.00 -46.50
N GLY A 591 -11.87 -9.49 -45.44
CA GLY A 591 -12.44 -10.40 -44.43
C GLY A 591 -12.14 -11.89 -44.67
N THR A 592 -11.28 -12.24 -45.63
CA THR A 592 -11.04 -13.63 -46.07
C THR A 592 -9.71 -14.21 -45.55
N VAL A 593 -9.79 -15.13 -44.58
CA VAL A 593 -8.62 -15.75 -43.92
C VAL A 593 -7.76 -16.63 -44.83
N ASP A 594 -8.36 -17.29 -45.83
CA ASP A 594 -7.68 -18.31 -46.64
C ASP A 594 -6.86 -17.72 -47.81
N SER A 595 -6.54 -16.42 -47.77
CA SER A 595 -5.69 -15.77 -48.76
C SER A 595 -4.22 -16.22 -48.61
N THR A 596 -3.49 -16.26 -49.71
CA THR A 596 -2.04 -16.55 -49.72
C THR A 596 -1.21 -15.51 -48.96
N GLU A 597 -1.80 -14.37 -48.61
CA GLU A 597 -1.15 -13.26 -47.94
C GLU A 597 -0.86 -13.62 -46.47
N TRP A 598 -1.81 -14.26 -45.78
CA TRP A 598 -1.69 -14.65 -44.38
C TRP A 598 -0.87 -15.93 -44.13
N SER A 599 -0.44 -16.66 -45.18
CA SER A 599 0.27 -17.94 -45.02
C SER A 599 1.64 -17.80 -44.36
N HIS A 600 2.22 -16.61 -44.40
CA HIS A 600 3.52 -16.30 -43.81
C HIS A 600 3.42 -15.85 -42.35
N ALA A 601 2.24 -15.48 -41.87
CA ALA A 601 2.05 -14.94 -40.54
C ALA A 601 2.01 -16.05 -39.48
N ASP A 602 2.72 -15.84 -38.37
CA ASP A 602 2.70 -16.76 -37.25
C ASP A 602 1.36 -16.67 -36.50
N PRO A 603 0.71 -17.82 -36.19
CA PRO A 603 -0.56 -17.81 -35.47
C PRO A 603 -0.34 -17.41 -34.00
N MET A 604 -1.20 -16.52 -33.52
CA MET A 604 -1.32 -16.19 -32.10
C MET A 604 -2.24 -17.19 -31.41
N GLY A 605 -1.77 -17.76 -30.30
CA GLY A 605 -2.54 -18.66 -29.44
C GLY A 605 -1.64 -19.44 -28.47
N PRO A 606 -2.22 -20.18 -27.52
CA PRO A 606 -3.66 -20.30 -27.27
C PRO A 606 -4.26 -19.07 -26.56
N PHE A 607 -5.56 -18.86 -26.74
CA PHE A 607 -6.33 -17.86 -25.98
C PHE A 607 -6.88 -18.48 -24.70
N LYS A 608 -7.02 -17.67 -23.66
CA LYS A 608 -7.47 -18.11 -22.32
C LYS A 608 -8.49 -17.12 -21.75
N GLN A 609 -9.28 -17.55 -20.77
CA GLN A 609 -10.13 -16.65 -20.00
C GLN A 609 -9.25 -15.62 -19.28
N ASP A 610 -9.59 -14.34 -19.44
CA ASP A 610 -8.77 -13.24 -18.95
C ASP A 610 -8.74 -13.15 -17.41
N GLN A 611 -9.74 -13.70 -16.72
CA GLN A 611 -9.87 -13.57 -15.27
C GLN A 611 -8.90 -14.47 -14.49
N ASP A 612 -8.60 -15.67 -14.98
CA ASP A 612 -7.90 -16.71 -14.22
C ASP A 612 -6.99 -17.61 -15.07
N ALA A 613 -6.83 -17.30 -16.36
CA ALA A 613 -6.09 -18.08 -17.34
C ALA A 613 -6.69 -19.48 -17.63
N SER A 614 -7.94 -19.76 -17.24
CA SER A 614 -8.58 -21.03 -17.57
C SER A 614 -8.73 -21.21 -19.09
N PRO A 615 -8.64 -22.47 -19.58
CA PRO A 615 -8.78 -22.73 -21.00
C PRO A 615 -10.19 -22.34 -21.49
N THR A 616 -10.27 -21.82 -22.70
CA THR A 616 -11.54 -21.64 -23.41
C THR A 616 -11.75 -22.77 -24.39
N ASP A 617 -13.01 -23.10 -24.60
CA ASP A 617 -13.49 -24.05 -25.58
C ASP A 617 -13.75 -23.44 -26.96
N ILE A 618 -13.62 -22.12 -27.06
CA ILE A 618 -13.75 -21.35 -28.30
C ILE A 618 -12.42 -21.37 -29.03
N GLN A 619 -12.46 -21.66 -30.33
CA GLN A 619 -11.26 -21.58 -31.17
C GLN A 619 -11.06 -20.15 -31.65
N ILE A 620 -10.06 -19.48 -31.07
CA ILE A 620 -9.65 -18.13 -31.44
C ILE A 620 -8.23 -18.21 -31.99
N SER A 621 -7.97 -17.52 -33.10
CA SER A 621 -6.62 -17.33 -33.61
C SER A 621 -6.44 -15.89 -34.06
N GLY A 622 -5.27 -15.33 -33.79
CA GLY A 622 -4.84 -14.03 -34.32
C GLY A 622 -3.65 -14.18 -35.26
N ARG A 623 -3.41 -13.18 -36.11
CA ARG A 623 -2.16 -13.06 -36.89
C ARG A 623 -1.78 -11.59 -37.05
N PHE A 624 -0.49 -11.32 -37.16
CA PHE A 624 0.05 -10.00 -37.47
C PHE A 624 1.03 -10.07 -38.64
N LEU A 625 0.97 -9.06 -39.50
CA LEU A 625 1.96 -8.78 -40.55
C LEU A 625 2.19 -7.27 -40.58
N TRP A 626 3.29 -6.82 -41.16
CA TRP A 626 3.53 -5.38 -41.32
C TRP A 626 4.25 -5.06 -42.62
N ASP A 627 4.05 -3.84 -43.10
CA ASP A 627 4.85 -3.20 -44.15
C ASP A 627 5.29 -1.81 -43.69
N ASP A 628 6.00 -1.06 -44.54
CA ASP A 628 6.51 0.28 -44.21
C ASP A 628 5.44 1.30 -43.78
N THR A 629 4.15 1.02 -43.99
CA THR A 629 3.03 1.94 -43.73
C THR A 629 2.04 1.41 -42.70
N TYR A 630 1.72 0.12 -42.73
CA TYR A 630 0.60 -0.47 -42.00
C TYR A 630 1.03 -1.66 -41.15
N LEU A 631 0.39 -1.75 -39.98
CA LEU A 631 0.23 -3.01 -39.26
C LEU A 631 -1.07 -3.68 -39.72
N TYR A 632 -0.96 -4.91 -40.19
CA TYR A 632 -2.08 -5.77 -40.58
C TYR A 632 -2.40 -6.76 -39.47
N MET A 633 -3.68 -6.95 -39.21
CA MET A 633 -4.22 -7.78 -38.15
C MET A 633 -5.31 -8.68 -38.68
N LEU A 634 -5.25 -9.94 -38.26
CA LEU A 634 -6.32 -10.89 -38.45
C LEU A 634 -6.81 -11.38 -37.09
N ALA A 635 -8.12 -11.46 -36.91
CA ALA A 635 -8.74 -12.23 -35.85
C ALA A 635 -9.76 -13.19 -36.46
N ALA A 636 -9.68 -14.46 -36.07
CA ALA A 636 -10.61 -15.48 -36.50
C ALA A 636 -11.22 -16.16 -35.29
N PHE A 637 -12.54 -16.30 -35.33
CA PHE A 637 -13.35 -17.02 -34.37
C PHE A 637 -14.01 -18.19 -35.07
N ARG A 638 -13.85 -19.39 -34.50
CA ARG A 638 -14.66 -20.55 -34.84
C ARG A 638 -15.45 -21.02 -33.62
N ASP A 639 -16.74 -21.04 -33.80
CA ASP A 639 -17.72 -21.34 -32.77
C ASP A 639 -17.92 -22.84 -32.58
N ARG A 640 -18.52 -23.19 -31.45
CA ARG A 640 -19.19 -24.48 -31.28
C ARG A 640 -20.49 -24.48 -32.10
N PRO A 641 -20.90 -25.62 -32.67
CA PRO A 641 -22.18 -25.72 -33.39
C PRO A 641 -23.35 -25.22 -32.51
N GLY A 642 -24.07 -24.17 -32.95
CA GLY A 642 -25.34 -23.73 -32.36
C GLY A 642 -25.30 -22.45 -31.50
N ARG A 643 -24.14 -21.88 -31.16
CA ARG A 643 -24.07 -20.54 -30.54
C ARG A 643 -24.37 -19.46 -31.59
N LYS A 644 -25.12 -18.43 -31.18
CA LYS A 644 -25.41 -17.24 -31.99
C LYS A 644 -24.71 -16.05 -31.34
N PRO A 645 -23.80 -15.35 -32.04
CA PRO A 645 -23.16 -14.15 -31.53
C PRO A 645 -24.20 -13.10 -31.13
N ALA A 646 -23.95 -12.39 -30.02
CA ALA A 646 -24.76 -11.24 -29.63
C ALA A 646 -24.46 -10.06 -30.56
N VAL A 647 -25.50 -9.55 -31.22
CA VAL A 647 -25.37 -8.47 -32.21
C VAL A 647 -26.62 -7.61 -32.18
N HIS A 648 -26.48 -6.35 -31.76
CA HIS A 648 -27.57 -5.42 -31.54
C HIS A 648 -27.32 -4.06 -32.20
N LEU A 649 -26.06 -3.60 -32.29
CA LEU A 649 -25.74 -2.22 -32.62
C LEU A 649 -25.28 -2.05 -34.07
N ARG A 650 -25.52 -0.84 -34.62
CA ARG A 650 -25.31 -0.52 -36.04
C ARG A 650 -24.54 0.78 -36.29
N SER A 651 -24.15 1.51 -35.24
CA SER A 651 -23.49 2.82 -35.28
C SER A 651 -22.06 2.73 -34.77
N HIS A 652 -21.12 3.36 -35.49
CA HIS A 652 -19.75 3.58 -35.03
C HIS A 652 -19.73 4.38 -33.72
N ASP A 653 -18.83 4.01 -32.80
CA ASP A 653 -18.66 4.60 -31.46
C ASP A 653 -19.91 4.67 -30.59
N ASP A 654 -20.86 3.75 -30.81
CA ASP A 654 -22.05 3.67 -29.97
C ASP A 654 -21.67 3.33 -28.51
N PRO A 655 -22.12 4.09 -27.50
CA PRO A 655 -21.83 3.81 -26.10
C PRO A 655 -22.27 2.40 -25.65
N GLY A 656 -23.21 1.78 -26.37
CA GLY A 656 -23.67 0.42 -26.13
C GLY A 656 -22.74 -0.68 -26.65
N PHE A 657 -21.64 -0.39 -27.35
CA PHE A 657 -20.81 -1.37 -28.09
C PHE A 657 -20.45 -2.64 -27.28
N VAL A 658 -20.33 -2.49 -25.96
CA VAL A 658 -20.06 -3.56 -24.98
C VAL A 658 -21.11 -4.69 -24.94
N VAL A 659 -22.32 -4.49 -25.48
CA VAL A 659 -23.39 -5.51 -25.50
C VAL A 659 -23.29 -6.49 -26.66
N ASP A 660 -22.40 -6.23 -27.62
CA ASP A 660 -22.15 -7.10 -28.78
C ASP A 660 -20.89 -7.94 -28.58
N ASP A 661 -20.87 -9.12 -29.21
CA ASP A 661 -19.64 -9.90 -29.34
C ASP A 661 -18.69 -9.15 -30.30
N HIS A 662 -17.48 -8.83 -29.83
CA HIS A 662 -16.51 -8.05 -30.59
C HIS A 662 -15.08 -8.47 -30.29
N PHE A 663 -14.20 -8.27 -31.28
CA PHE A 663 -12.76 -8.36 -31.07
C PHE A 663 -12.18 -6.99 -30.71
N GLU A 664 -11.23 -6.97 -29.79
CA GLU A 664 -10.44 -5.79 -29.44
C GLU A 664 -8.95 -6.07 -29.68
N TRP A 665 -8.29 -5.17 -30.40
CA TRP A 665 -6.83 -5.06 -30.40
C TRP A 665 -6.44 -3.89 -29.52
N SER A 666 -5.59 -4.16 -28.54
CA SER A 666 -5.08 -3.17 -27.59
C SER A 666 -3.59 -2.97 -27.79
N PHE A 667 -3.15 -1.72 -27.77
CA PHE A 667 -1.75 -1.33 -27.96
C PHE A 667 -1.29 -0.45 -26.81
N GLY A 668 -0.15 -0.81 -26.22
CA GLY A 668 0.51 -0.09 -25.15
C GLY A 668 1.86 0.46 -25.60
N THR A 669 2.24 1.60 -25.04
CA THR A 669 3.59 2.14 -25.16
C THR A 669 4.53 1.44 -24.17
N LEU A 670 5.74 1.09 -24.62
CA LEU A 670 6.79 0.56 -23.73
C LEU A 670 7.12 1.56 -22.61
N GLY A 671 7.08 1.10 -21.35
CA GLY A 671 7.58 1.87 -20.21
C GLY A 671 6.65 2.95 -19.64
N GLY A 672 5.37 2.98 -20.03
CA GLY A 672 4.45 4.03 -19.57
C GLY A 672 3.03 3.54 -19.25
N ARG A 673 2.53 3.96 -18.08
CA ARG A 673 1.13 3.85 -17.58
C ARG A 673 0.11 4.65 -18.43
N ALA A 674 0.41 4.90 -19.71
CA ALA A 674 -0.52 5.54 -20.63
C ALA A 674 -1.69 4.58 -20.87
N ALA A 675 -2.90 5.13 -20.97
CA ALA A 675 -4.05 4.32 -21.29
C ALA A 675 -3.86 3.66 -22.68
N PRO A 676 -4.23 2.38 -22.85
CA PRO A 676 -4.00 1.69 -24.10
C PRO A 676 -4.84 2.31 -25.23
N LYS A 677 -4.25 2.35 -26.42
CA LYS A 677 -4.94 2.60 -27.69
C LYS A 677 -5.70 1.32 -28.05
N VAL A 678 -7.00 1.39 -28.24
CA VAL A 678 -7.85 0.23 -28.51
C VAL A 678 -8.65 0.48 -29.77
N ILE A 679 -8.62 -0.50 -30.68
CA ILE A 679 -9.56 -0.60 -31.80
C ILE A 679 -10.40 -1.87 -31.64
N ALA A 680 -11.68 -1.80 -31.97
CA ALA A 680 -12.60 -2.90 -31.79
C ALA A 680 -13.57 -3.03 -32.97
N VAL A 681 -13.95 -4.27 -33.29
CA VAL A 681 -14.85 -4.57 -34.40
C VAL A 681 -15.82 -5.69 -34.02
N ASN A 682 -17.12 -5.48 -34.26
CA ASN A 682 -18.16 -6.51 -34.05
C ASN A 682 -18.49 -7.28 -35.35
N LEU A 683 -19.36 -8.29 -35.26
CA LEU A 683 -19.78 -9.12 -36.41
C LEU A 683 -20.48 -8.37 -37.56
N LEU A 684 -20.98 -7.15 -37.32
CA LEU A 684 -21.57 -6.30 -38.37
C LEU A 684 -20.55 -5.37 -39.03
N GLY A 685 -19.29 -5.41 -38.60
CA GLY A 685 -18.27 -4.47 -39.04
C GLY A 685 -18.42 -3.08 -38.42
N VAL A 686 -19.20 -2.96 -37.33
CA VAL A 686 -19.22 -1.73 -36.54
C VAL A 686 -17.87 -1.62 -35.84
N THR A 687 -17.26 -0.45 -35.97
CA THR A 687 -15.93 -0.14 -35.43
C THR A 687 -16.05 0.73 -34.17
N GLN A 688 -15.06 0.63 -33.30
CA GLN A 688 -14.83 1.57 -32.20
C GLN A 688 -13.32 1.81 -32.05
N ASP A 689 -12.93 3.05 -31.77
CA ASP A 689 -11.55 3.43 -31.46
C ASP A 689 -11.51 4.33 -30.21
N ARG A 690 -10.52 4.10 -29.33
CA ARG A 690 -10.40 4.85 -28.08
C ARG A 690 -9.00 4.80 -27.48
N ILE A 691 -8.66 5.81 -26.67
CA ILE A 691 -7.52 5.78 -25.75
C ILE A 691 -8.08 5.70 -24.32
N GLY A 692 -7.92 4.56 -23.65
CA GLY A 692 -8.59 4.33 -22.38
C GLY A 692 -10.11 4.46 -22.52
N SER A 693 -10.71 5.45 -21.84
CA SER A 693 -12.14 5.78 -21.94
C SER A 693 -12.44 6.93 -22.91
N ASP A 694 -11.43 7.52 -23.55
CA ASP A 694 -11.58 8.65 -24.48
C ASP A 694 -11.89 8.13 -25.89
N PRO A 695 -13.11 8.34 -26.41
CA PRO A 695 -13.52 7.89 -27.75
C PRO A 695 -13.13 8.89 -28.86
N THR A 696 -12.38 9.96 -28.57
CA THR A 696 -12.06 11.00 -29.57
C THR A 696 -10.81 10.70 -30.39
N TRP A 697 -10.09 9.62 -30.05
CA TRP A 697 -8.93 9.16 -30.83
C TRP A 697 -9.41 8.57 -32.15
N ALA A 698 -9.18 9.26 -33.27
CA ALA A 698 -9.59 8.85 -34.60
C ALA A 698 -8.38 8.44 -35.48
N PRO A 699 -7.82 7.22 -35.32
CA PRO A 699 -6.69 6.75 -36.09
C PRO A 699 -7.05 6.48 -37.56
N HIS A 700 -6.03 6.37 -38.40
CA HIS A 700 -6.21 5.97 -39.79
C HIS A 700 -6.19 4.43 -39.91
N TRP A 701 -7.37 3.82 -39.88
CA TRP A 701 -7.52 2.37 -39.95
C TRP A 701 -8.72 1.93 -40.78
N ARG A 702 -8.76 0.63 -41.14
CA ARG A 702 -9.87 0.00 -41.86
C ARG A 702 -10.01 -1.44 -41.43
N ALA A 703 -11.25 -1.91 -41.31
CA ALA A 703 -11.58 -3.30 -41.07
C ALA A 703 -12.57 -3.86 -42.12
N ALA A 704 -12.55 -5.18 -42.31
CA ALA A 704 -13.53 -5.93 -43.09
C ALA A 704 -13.88 -7.23 -42.34
N VAL A 705 -15.16 -7.63 -42.42
CA VAL A 705 -15.68 -8.81 -41.72
C VAL A 705 -16.12 -9.87 -42.72
N GLY A 706 -15.56 -11.07 -42.60
CA GLY A 706 -15.98 -12.25 -43.36
C GLY A 706 -16.71 -13.25 -42.47
N ARG A 707 -17.90 -13.69 -42.89
CA ARG A 707 -18.65 -14.74 -42.18
C ARG A 707 -18.30 -16.11 -42.74
N THR A 708 -18.13 -17.09 -41.86
CA THR A 708 -17.95 -18.50 -42.24
C THR A 708 -19.13 -19.33 -41.76
N SER A 709 -19.22 -20.59 -42.20
CA SER A 709 -20.29 -21.50 -41.78
C SER A 709 -20.27 -21.82 -40.28
N ASN A 710 -19.14 -21.61 -39.61
CA ASN A 710 -18.94 -21.91 -38.20
C ASN A 710 -18.29 -20.76 -37.43
N GLY A 711 -18.40 -19.51 -37.89
CA GLY A 711 -17.80 -18.38 -37.21
C GLY A 711 -17.64 -17.14 -38.07
N TRP A 712 -16.64 -16.33 -37.77
CA TRP A 712 -16.38 -15.09 -38.49
C TRP A 712 -14.94 -14.65 -38.29
N ASN A 713 -14.46 -13.86 -39.24
CA ASN A 713 -13.12 -13.35 -39.28
C ASN A 713 -13.17 -11.84 -39.47
N ILE A 714 -12.19 -11.15 -38.91
CA ILE A 714 -11.93 -9.74 -39.15
C ILE A 714 -10.52 -9.61 -39.70
N GLU A 715 -10.41 -8.89 -40.81
CA GLU A 715 -9.15 -8.32 -41.25
C GLU A 715 -9.14 -6.83 -40.93
N CYS A 716 -7.99 -6.34 -40.50
CA CYS A 716 -7.81 -4.95 -40.14
C CYS A 716 -6.43 -4.47 -40.56
N ARG A 717 -6.33 -3.19 -40.94
CA ARG A 717 -5.04 -2.49 -41.07
C ARG A 717 -5.09 -1.14 -40.38
N ILE A 718 -4.01 -0.75 -39.71
CA ILE A 718 -3.84 0.55 -39.07
C ILE A 718 -2.48 1.13 -39.47
N ARG A 719 -2.42 2.44 -39.73
CA ARG A 719 -1.13 3.08 -40.04
C ARG A 719 -0.21 3.04 -38.81
N LEU A 720 1.07 2.78 -39.04
CA LEU A 720 2.08 2.74 -37.97
C LEU A 720 2.17 4.08 -37.21
N ASP A 721 2.06 5.20 -37.91
CA ASP A 721 2.03 6.55 -37.31
C ASP A 721 0.85 6.79 -36.34
N SER A 722 -0.31 6.15 -36.58
CA SER A 722 -1.47 6.26 -35.70
C SER A 722 -1.22 5.58 -34.36
N LEU A 723 -0.27 4.63 -34.35
CA LEU A 723 0.25 3.99 -33.15
C LEU A 723 1.50 4.70 -32.58
N GLU A 724 1.93 5.82 -33.17
CA GLU A 724 3.17 6.55 -32.83
C GLU A 724 4.43 5.69 -33.02
N ILE A 725 4.43 4.86 -34.07
CA ILE A 725 5.58 4.06 -34.49
C ILE A 725 6.25 4.80 -35.65
N ASP A 726 7.18 5.70 -35.32
CA ASP A 726 7.87 6.56 -36.30
C ASP A 726 9.05 5.85 -36.98
N ASN A 727 9.61 4.82 -36.32
CA ASN A 727 10.58 3.87 -36.85
C ASN A 727 10.34 2.53 -36.15
N VAL A 728 10.49 1.43 -36.89
CA VAL A 728 10.53 0.09 -36.30
C VAL A 728 11.90 -0.09 -35.62
N ASP A 729 12.06 0.58 -34.49
CA ASP A 729 13.15 0.31 -33.54
C ASP A 729 13.01 -1.15 -33.07
N PRO A 730 14.08 -1.89 -32.72
CA PRO A 730 14.00 -3.31 -32.39
C PRO A 730 13.27 -3.60 -31.05
N LEU A 731 12.60 -2.59 -30.49
CA LEU A 731 11.87 -2.69 -29.24
C LEU A 731 10.44 -3.21 -29.48
N PRO A 732 10.01 -4.29 -28.79
CA PRO A 732 8.70 -4.90 -28.99
C PRO A 732 7.56 -3.98 -28.57
N ILE A 733 6.47 -3.97 -29.32
CA ILE A 733 5.28 -3.21 -28.97
C ILE A 733 4.40 -4.03 -28.03
N ARG A 734 3.89 -3.42 -26.95
CA ARG A 734 2.94 -4.08 -26.06
C ARG A 734 1.61 -4.23 -26.79
N THR A 735 1.12 -5.45 -26.98
CA THR A 735 -0.17 -5.68 -27.64
C THR A 735 -0.96 -6.81 -27.03
N ASN A 736 -2.28 -6.73 -27.19
CA ASN A 736 -3.17 -7.82 -26.88
C ASN A 736 -4.28 -7.94 -27.91
N LEU A 737 -4.74 -9.18 -28.12
CA LEU A 737 -5.95 -9.48 -28.88
C LEU A 737 -6.92 -10.15 -27.92
N SER A 738 -8.16 -9.64 -27.87
CA SER A 738 -9.23 -10.16 -27.04
C SER A 738 -10.51 -10.37 -27.84
N LEU A 739 -11.26 -11.41 -27.50
CA LEU A 739 -12.67 -11.56 -27.85
C LEU A 739 -13.50 -11.26 -26.59
N VAL A 740 -14.42 -10.32 -26.70
CA VAL A 740 -15.35 -9.95 -25.62
C VAL A 740 -16.74 -10.45 -26.00
N SER A 741 -17.36 -11.21 -25.09
CA SER A 741 -18.71 -11.75 -25.22
C SER A 741 -19.72 -10.78 -24.62
N GLY A 742 -20.55 -10.14 -25.45
CA GLY A 742 -21.55 -9.17 -24.99
C GLY A 742 -22.64 -9.79 -24.10
N LYS A 743 -22.93 -11.09 -24.29
CA LYS A 743 -23.97 -11.81 -23.54
C LYS A 743 -23.61 -12.09 -22.08
N ASN A 744 -22.36 -12.49 -21.83
CA ASN A 744 -21.90 -12.93 -20.51
C ASN A 744 -20.81 -12.01 -19.92
N ARG A 745 -20.36 -11.00 -20.69
CA ARG A 745 -19.22 -10.14 -20.37
C ARG A 745 -17.92 -10.91 -20.11
N GLU A 746 -17.82 -12.11 -20.69
CA GLU A 746 -16.59 -12.91 -20.69
C GLU A 746 -15.57 -12.29 -21.65
N ARG A 747 -14.29 -12.32 -21.27
CA ARG A 747 -13.18 -11.85 -22.08
C ARG A 747 -12.19 -12.99 -22.23
N MET A 748 -11.91 -13.38 -23.47
CA MET A 748 -10.86 -14.33 -23.81
C MET A 748 -9.73 -13.56 -24.48
N THR A 749 -8.50 -13.80 -24.04
CA THR A 749 -7.36 -12.99 -24.45
C THR A 749 -6.14 -13.85 -24.78
N TRP A 750 -5.27 -13.33 -25.64
CA TRP A 750 -4.01 -13.98 -25.99
C TRP A 750 -2.99 -13.90 -24.84
N SER A 751 -2.79 -12.71 -24.28
CA SER A 751 -1.98 -12.50 -23.08
C SER A 751 -2.90 -12.17 -21.91
N VAL A 752 -2.93 -13.04 -20.89
CA VAL A 752 -3.87 -12.93 -19.76
C VAL A 752 -3.54 -11.72 -18.91
N THR A 753 -4.53 -10.84 -18.73
CA THR A 753 -4.38 -9.60 -17.94
C THR A 753 -4.96 -9.71 -16.53
N TYR A 754 -5.53 -10.86 -16.16
CA TYR A 754 -6.14 -11.10 -14.84
C TYR A 754 -7.21 -10.07 -14.47
N ALA A 755 -8.09 -9.76 -15.43
CA ALA A 755 -9.15 -8.75 -15.34
C ALA A 755 -8.64 -7.30 -15.16
N SER A 756 -7.47 -6.98 -15.73
CA SER A 756 -6.95 -5.60 -15.83
C SER A 756 -6.58 -5.27 -17.29
N PRO A 757 -7.54 -5.32 -18.23
CA PRO A 757 -7.30 -5.08 -19.65
C PRO A 757 -6.83 -3.64 -19.96
N GLU A 758 -7.00 -2.72 -19.04
CA GLU A 758 -6.51 -1.34 -19.11
C GLU A 758 -5.03 -1.18 -18.78
N ASN A 759 -4.36 -2.24 -18.28
CA ASN A 759 -2.95 -2.19 -17.87
C ASN A 759 -2.05 -2.76 -18.99
N PRO A 760 -1.35 -1.91 -19.78
CA PRO A 760 -0.56 -2.38 -20.91
C PRO A 760 0.68 -3.17 -20.51
N ASP A 761 1.12 -3.06 -19.25
CA ASP A 761 2.22 -3.87 -18.76
C ASP A 761 1.86 -5.36 -18.72
N ARG A 762 0.56 -5.71 -18.69
CA ARG A 762 0.07 -7.10 -18.71
C ARG A 762 -0.14 -7.65 -20.13
N PHE A 763 0.18 -6.88 -21.18
CA PHE A 763 0.01 -7.30 -22.57
C PHE A 763 1.17 -8.20 -23.05
N GLY A 764 1.00 -8.84 -24.20
CA GLY A 764 2.09 -9.56 -24.86
C GLY A 764 3.03 -8.61 -25.60
N ASP A 765 4.07 -9.18 -26.20
CA ASP A 765 5.07 -8.50 -27.02
C ASP A 765 4.86 -8.80 -28.50
N LEU A 766 4.74 -7.77 -29.31
CA LEU A 766 4.80 -7.85 -30.76
C LEU A 766 6.19 -7.43 -31.22
N VAL A 767 6.97 -8.38 -31.72
CA VAL A 767 8.33 -8.17 -32.21
C VAL A 767 8.27 -8.05 -33.72
N PHE A 768 8.73 -6.92 -34.27
CA PHE A 768 8.81 -6.72 -35.70
C PHE A 768 10.05 -7.37 -36.27
N GLU A 769 9.89 -8.11 -37.36
CA GLU A 769 11.02 -8.70 -38.10
C GLU A 769 11.99 -7.60 -38.56
N ALA A 770 13.28 -7.74 -38.22
CA ALA A 770 14.28 -6.76 -38.63
C ALA A 770 14.44 -6.78 -40.16
N LEU A 771 14.36 -5.61 -40.79
CA LEU A 771 14.72 -5.46 -42.19
C LEU A 771 16.21 -5.82 -42.37
N PRO A 772 16.58 -6.56 -43.43
CA PRO A 772 17.99 -6.74 -43.77
C PRO A 772 18.66 -5.38 -43.89
N PRO A 773 19.92 -5.20 -43.43
CA PRO A 773 20.62 -3.94 -43.63
C PRO A 773 20.65 -3.65 -45.13
N HIS A 774 19.99 -2.56 -45.54
CA HIS A 774 20.07 -2.09 -46.91
C HIS A 774 21.54 -1.85 -47.24
N SER A 775 22.08 -2.56 -48.24
CA SER A 775 23.31 -2.17 -48.89
C SER A 775 23.10 -0.76 -49.45
N GLU A 776 23.84 0.23 -48.94
CA GLU A 776 23.74 1.65 -49.31
C GLU A 776 24.01 1.95 -50.80
N ASP A 777 24.34 0.96 -51.65
CA ASP A 777 24.84 1.17 -53.01
C ASP A 777 23.80 1.24 -54.15
N ALA A 778 22.52 1.56 -53.89
CA ALA A 778 21.50 1.60 -54.97
C ALA A 778 20.71 2.91 -55.10
N ARG A 779 21.18 4.01 -54.50
CA ARG A 779 20.67 5.36 -54.78
C ARG A 779 21.81 6.39 -54.89
N GLU A 780 22.60 6.28 -55.96
CA GLU A 780 23.25 7.43 -56.62
C GLU A 780 22.94 7.41 -58.12
#